data_AF-A0A6N7YFZ9-F1
#
_entry.id   AF-A0A6N7YFZ9-F1
#
_cell.length_a   1.000
_cell.length_b   1.000
_cell.length_c   1.000
_cell.angle_alpha   90.00
_cell.angle_beta   90.00
_cell.angle_gamma   90.00
#
_symmetry.space_group_name_H-M   'P 1'
#
loop_
_entity.id
_entity.type
_entity.pdbx_description
1 polymer ?
#
loop_
_entity_poly.entity_id
_entity_poly.type
_entity_poly.pdbx_seq_one_letter_code
_entity_poly.pdbx_strand_id
1 'polypeptide(L)'
;MTTRRLLPLLLAIALLGPSTAAAVNDPPVLWTDNAGRVVHQHTLTYRILDQTSGAWTGMVDQAIAWWDQRTILNVGKVAGGQNVTVQSGDYGDTGWSGLAVSGHHTTHGNVYLNDRYFQGDPGARLAITCQEIGHQFGLGHGGNDCMSFTYHSPASQDPQAGNTNLTNSFFTNDITSPQLTLNVPQTADQGSTVTVSISATPDDRYGQITRSTITTPQGTREYPGVAPSTTYTFGLGDNQVTAQVWDDRGRTSTRTATVRVSNAPPTVSITGTSRIDSGEVREYPITANDSGGIASTSWTVVRLSDNQTVQRGTAFPAAVGPLDPGDYELRASATDPQGATGTATFAINVTQGAPTATLADPGTVRARQPTTLTLTDIRGAHTATTWEVSGPGGAYNRTERLDSLDLTFSNAGTWTVTARLSAPNGLQRTLTRDITVQATELTLNASAPARVQAPKAVPITVQATGHEYLTVNWRNTSTGRYGGQALTTGTNNLALPAGPYTLTVTASNPDRSTDTELTTTVDPAPTTPSSPTAPSTPAATAPTVTPPTTLGTLPATRQTVRLRLRTATRTTSTGARRTTFTLTTSTPSLLRSYVMDSGCDTKQPRISRRPTFTITRTPGQPRTTVCFTARPQNPATHTATTVRATLPALRARARR
;
A
#
# COMPACT_ATOMS: atom_id res chain seq x y z
N MET A 1 46.99 4.50 43.38
CA MET A 1 47.51 3.82 44.58
C MET A 1 47.20 2.35 44.49
N THR A 2 48.18 1.56 44.88
CA THR A 2 48.42 0.15 44.62
C THR A 2 47.60 -0.80 45.50
N THR A 3 47.35 -1.99 44.93
CA THR A 3 47.31 -3.33 45.56
C THR A 3 46.23 -3.66 46.59
N ARG A 4 45.33 -4.58 46.21
CA ARG A 4 44.88 -5.68 47.09
C ARG A 4 44.99 -7.02 46.36
N ARG A 5 45.85 -7.88 46.90
CA ARG A 5 45.98 -9.30 46.57
C ARG A 5 44.73 -10.04 47.03
N LEU A 6 44.14 -10.87 46.18
CA LEU A 6 43.23 -11.94 46.58
C LEU A 6 43.67 -13.22 45.87
N LEU A 7 44.04 -14.20 46.69
CA LEU A 7 44.45 -15.55 46.35
C LEU A 7 43.19 -16.40 46.11
N PRO A 8 43.02 -17.12 45.00
CA PRO A 8 41.91 -18.06 44.89
C PRO A 8 42.33 -19.43 45.45
N LEU A 9 41.58 -19.85 46.46
CA LEU A 9 41.56 -21.16 47.08
C LEU A 9 41.02 -22.19 46.07
N LEU A 10 41.87 -23.07 45.57
CA LEU A 10 41.48 -24.24 44.77
C LEU A 10 41.00 -25.34 45.72
N LEU A 11 39.68 -25.52 45.82
CA LEU A 11 39.05 -26.67 46.47
C LEU A 11 38.37 -27.51 45.38
N ALA A 12 39.11 -28.46 44.80
CA ALA A 12 38.56 -29.48 43.92
C ALA A 12 38.11 -30.67 44.78
N ILE A 13 36.80 -30.80 44.97
CA ILE A 13 36.17 -31.99 45.54
C ILE A 13 36.19 -33.08 44.46
N ALA A 14 37.08 -34.07 44.62
CA ALA A 14 37.07 -35.29 43.82
C ALA A 14 36.01 -36.26 44.38
N LEU A 15 34.84 -36.31 43.74
CA LEU A 15 33.89 -37.41 43.93
C LEU A 15 34.39 -38.63 43.14
N LEU A 16 35.01 -39.57 43.86
CA LEU A 16 35.25 -40.93 43.39
C LEU A 16 33.94 -41.73 43.48
N GLY A 17 33.26 -41.91 42.36
CA GLY A 17 32.24 -42.96 42.18
C GLY A 17 32.93 -44.24 41.69
N PRO A 18 32.61 -45.43 42.24
CA PRO A 18 33.23 -46.68 41.83
C PRO A 18 32.68 -47.10 40.47
N SER A 19 33.48 -47.02 39.42
CA SER A 19 33.24 -47.77 38.18
C SER A 19 33.63 -49.22 38.44
N THR A 20 32.63 -50.07 38.70
CA THR A 20 32.78 -51.51 38.62
C THR A 20 33.16 -51.87 37.18
N ALA A 21 34.43 -52.19 36.95
CA ALA A 21 34.88 -52.81 35.71
C ALA A 21 34.24 -54.21 35.64
N ALA A 22 33.18 -54.33 34.84
CA ALA A 22 32.79 -55.63 34.33
C ALA A 22 33.94 -56.14 33.46
N ALA A 23 34.42 -57.36 33.72
CA ALA A 23 35.38 -58.03 32.86
C ALA A 23 34.81 -58.09 31.45
N VAL A 24 35.40 -57.32 30.53
CA VAL A 24 35.10 -57.43 29.10
C VAL A 24 35.77 -58.71 28.62
N ASN A 25 34.95 -59.66 28.17
CA ASN A 25 35.42 -60.83 27.44
C ASN A 25 36.17 -60.37 26.19
N ASP A 26 37.42 -60.81 26.01
CA ASP A 26 38.22 -60.52 24.82
C ASP A 26 37.45 -60.94 23.54
N PRO A 27 37.16 -60.03 22.60
CA PRO A 27 36.54 -60.38 21.32
C PRO A 27 37.57 -61.05 20.39
N PRO A 28 37.14 -61.99 19.52
CA PRO A 28 38.06 -62.71 18.64
C PRO A 28 38.67 -61.82 17.55
N VAL A 29 39.98 -61.94 17.37
CA VAL A 29 40.76 -61.44 16.22
C VAL A 29 40.36 -62.25 14.97
N LEU A 30 40.16 -61.58 13.84
CA LEU A 30 39.69 -62.20 12.59
C LEU A 30 40.82 -62.25 11.56
N TRP A 31 40.85 -63.34 10.80
CA TRP A 31 41.72 -63.46 9.64
C TRP A 31 41.16 -64.41 8.60
N THR A 32 41.73 -64.34 7.40
CA THR A 32 41.36 -65.20 6.26
C THR A 32 42.53 -66.11 5.92
N ASP A 33 42.27 -67.42 5.84
CA ASP A 33 43.26 -68.36 5.31
C ASP A 33 43.43 -68.16 3.78
N ASN A 34 44.42 -68.85 3.17
CA ASN A 34 44.67 -68.79 1.73
C ASN A 34 43.49 -69.31 0.87
N ALA A 35 42.44 -69.87 1.49
CA ALA A 35 41.19 -70.28 0.86
C ALA A 35 40.03 -69.31 1.13
N GLY A 36 40.28 -68.15 1.76
CA GLY A 36 39.29 -67.11 2.03
C GLY A 36 38.33 -67.44 3.18
N ARG A 37 38.64 -68.40 4.06
CA ARG A 37 37.80 -68.73 5.21
C ARG A 37 38.15 -67.86 6.41
N VAL A 38 37.13 -67.30 7.03
CA VAL A 38 37.25 -66.47 8.24
C VAL A 38 37.49 -67.37 9.45
N VAL A 39 38.60 -67.17 10.15
CA VAL A 39 38.97 -67.91 11.35
C VAL A 39 38.98 -66.94 12.55
N HIS A 40 38.46 -67.39 13.70
CA HIS A 40 38.36 -66.60 14.93
C HIS A 40 39.52 -66.93 15.88
N GLN A 41 40.30 -65.94 16.30
CA GLN A 41 41.33 -66.06 17.33
C GLN A 41 40.83 -65.42 18.63
N HIS A 42 40.49 -66.23 19.63
CA HIS A 42 39.79 -65.77 20.83
C HIS A 42 40.71 -65.25 21.96
N THR A 43 42.04 -65.24 21.81
CA THR A 43 42.97 -64.84 22.88
C THR A 43 44.25 -64.19 22.37
N LEU A 44 44.75 -63.18 23.08
CA LEU A 44 46.11 -62.64 22.92
C LEU A 44 47.15 -63.41 23.75
N THR A 45 46.69 -64.36 24.58
CA THR A 45 47.52 -65.27 25.36
C THR A 45 47.41 -66.68 24.80
N TYR A 46 48.55 -67.29 24.49
CA TYR A 46 48.64 -68.67 24.02
C TYR A 46 49.46 -69.50 24.99
N ARG A 47 48.79 -70.50 25.56
CA ARG A 47 49.42 -71.46 26.47
C ARG A 47 49.86 -72.67 25.67
N ILE A 48 51.14 -73.02 25.75
CA ILE A 48 51.71 -74.16 25.03
C ILE A 48 52.03 -75.29 26.00
N LEU A 49 51.45 -76.47 25.76
CA LEU A 49 51.88 -77.71 26.41
C LEU A 49 52.92 -78.37 25.50
N ASP A 50 54.16 -78.39 25.95
CA ASP A 50 55.23 -79.12 25.29
C ASP A 50 55.26 -80.57 25.79
N GLN A 51 54.99 -81.49 24.87
CA GLN A 51 55.10 -82.93 25.05
C GLN A 51 56.16 -83.52 24.11
N THR A 52 57.11 -82.70 23.68
CA THR A 52 58.25 -83.16 22.89
C THR A 52 59.30 -83.83 23.78
N SER A 53 60.20 -84.59 23.15
CA SER A 53 61.32 -85.23 23.86
C SER A 53 62.65 -85.01 23.15
N GLY A 54 63.75 -85.25 23.87
CA GLY A 54 65.10 -85.15 23.33
C GLY A 54 65.43 -83.74 22.83
N ALA A 55 65.92 -83.65 21.60
CA ALA A 55 66.43 -82.40 21.04
C ALA A 55 65.34 -81.46 20.47
N TRP A 56 64.05 -81.77 20.65
CA TRP A 56 62.93 -80.87 20.32
C TRP A 56 62.56 -79.93 21.46
N THR A 57 62.74 -80.32 22.73
CA THR A 57 62.33 -79.51 23.89
C THR A 57 62.99 -78.13 23.89
N GLY A 58 64.28 -78.06 23.57
CA GLY A 58 64.99 -76.78 23.43
C GLY A 58 64.51 -75.92 22.25
N MET A 59 63.97 -76.53 21.20
CA MET A 59 63.43 -75.82 20.03
C MET A 59 62.07 -75.20 20.33
N VAL A 60 61.23 -75.90 21.10
CA VAL A 60 59.93 -75.39 21.55
C VAL A 60 60.14 -74.19 22.47
N ASP A 61 61.07 -74.27 23.42
CA ASP A 61 61.39 -73.16 24.32
C ASP A 61 61.88 -71.92 23.55
N GLN A 62 62.73 -72.12 22.53
CA GLN A 62 63.24 -71.03 21.71
C GLN A 62 62.16 -70.43 20.79
N ALA A 63 61.30 -71.25 20.19
CA ALA A 63 60.18 -70.77 19.39
C ALA A 63 59.17 -69.98 20.24
N ILE A 64 58.85 -70.46 21.45
CA ILE A 64 58.00 -69.73 22.42
C ILE A 64 58.62 -68.37 22.74
N ALA A 65 59.91 -68.34 23.11
CA ALA A 65 60.59 -67.10 23.45
C ALA A 65 60.59 -66.09 22.29
N TRP A 66 60.73 -66.56 21.05
CA TRP A 66 60.66 -65.69 19.88
C TRP A 66 59.26 -65.15 19.62
N TRP A 67 58.22 -65.98 19.75
CA TRP A 67 56.84 -65.50 19.62
C TRP A 67 56.47 -64.51 20.73
N ASP A 68 56.82 -64.80 21.99
CA ASP A 68 56.51 -63.96 23.14
C ASP A 68 57.25 -62.61 23.14
N GLN A 69 58.55 -62.61 22.82
CA GLN A 69 59.36 -61.39 22.89
C GLN A 69 59.19 -60.47 21.67
N ARG A 70 58.69 -60.99 20.55
CA ARG A 70 58.72 -60.28 19.26
C ARG A 70 57.32 -59.98 18.71
N THR A 71 56.28 -60.49 19.35
CA THR A 71 54.88 -60.20 18.98
C THR A 71 54.13 -59.62 20.18
N ILE A 72 52.89 -59.19 19.97
CA ILE A 72 51.97 -58.82 21.06
C ILE A 72 51.38 -60.06 21.77
N LEU A 73 51.66 -61.27 21.26
CA LEU A 73 51.18 -62.50 21.86
C LEU A 73 51.93 -62.74 23.17
N ASN A 74 51.18 -63.06 24.23
CA ASN A 74 51.72 -63.59 25.47
C ASN A 74 51.79 -65.12 25.35
N VAL A 75 52.94 -65.65 24.94
CA VAL A 75 53.12 -67.07 24.64
C VAL A 75 53.92 -67.71 25.77
N GLY A 76 53.30 -68.66 26.47
CA GLY A 76 53.90 -69.27 27.66
C GLY A 76 53.73 -70.78 27.70
N LYS A 77 54.77 -71.46 28.20
CA LYS A 77 54.72 -72.90 28.46
C LYS A 77 53.87 -73.19 29.70
N VAL A 78 52.98 -74.18 29.63
CA VAL A 78 52.13 -74.60 30.74
C VAL A 78 52.16 -76.11 30.96
N ALA A 79 51.84 -76.55 32.18
CA ALA A 79 51.70 -77.97 32.52
C ALA A 79 50.30 -78.55 32.20
N GLY A 80 49.34 -77.70 31.79
CA GLY A 80 47.97 -78.08 31.41
C GLY A 80 47.07 -76.87 31.18
N GLY A 81 45.90 -77.07 30.55
CA GLY A 81 44.97 -76.00 30.18
C GLY A 81 45.48 -75.13 29.02
N GLN A 82 46.20 -75.77 28.10
CA GLN A 82 46.87 -75.17 26.96
C GLN A 82 45.92 -74.86 25.79
N ASN A 83 46.33 -73.93 24.94
CA ASN A 83 45.74 -73.70 23.63
C ASN A 83 46.41 -74.54 22.54
N VAL A 84 47.71 -74.81 22.68
CA VAL A 84 48.48 -75.58 21.70
C VAL A 84 49.22 -76.69 22.39
N THR A 85 49.10 -77.91 21.88
CA THR A 85 49.93 -79.04 22.31
C THR A 85 50.97 -79.32 21.24
N VAL A 86 52.24 -79.28 21.61
CA VAL A 86 53.37 -79.59 20.72
C VAL A 86 53.90 -80.97 21.08
N GLN A 87 53.91 -81.88 20.11
CA GLN A 87 54.35 -83.26 20.28
C GLN A 87 55.43 -83.59 19.25
N SER A 88 56.38 -84.45 19.64
CA SER A 88 57.38 -85.00 18.73
C SER A 88 57.29 -86.51 18.72
N GLY A 89 57.52 -87.13 17.57
CA GLY A 89 57.62 -88.58 17.43
C GLY A 89 58.05 -89.00 16.03
N ASP A 90 58.42 -90.27 15.87
CA ASP A 90 58.60 -90.86 14.53
C ASP A 90 57.22 -91.20 13.96
N TYR A 91 56.70 -90.33 13.10
CA TYR A 91 55.40 -90.53 12.44
C TYR A 91 55.54 -91.27 11.11
N GLY A 92 56.75 -91.74 10.75
CA GLY A 92 57.02 -92.41 9.48
C GLY A 92 57.12 -91.44 8.29
N ASP A 93 57.14 -92.01 7.08
CA ASP A 93 57.33 -91.30 5.81
C ASP A 93 56.01 -90.65 5.33
N THR A 94 55.51 -89.67 6.08
CA THR A 94 54.21 -89.03 5.85
C THR A 94 54.22 -87.94 4.77
N GLY A 95 55.40 -87.53 4.33
CA GLY A 95 55.60 -86.40 3.40
C GLY A 95 55.60 -85.03 4.06
N TRP A 96 55.39 -84.94 5.38
CA TRP A 96 55.44 -83.69 6.14
C TRP A 96 56.45 -83.76 7.28
N SER A 97 57.15 -82.65 7.44
CA SER A 97 58.21 -82.44 8.42
C SER A 97 57.69 -81.96 9.77
N GLY A 98 56.68 -81.10 9.72
CA GLY A 98 55.82 -80.72 10.82
C GLY A 98 54.38 -80.70 10.32
N LEU A 99 53.43 -80.75 11.26
CA LEU A 99 52.02 -80.61 10.93
C LEU A 99 51.28 -79.89 12.06
N ALA A 100 50.78 -78.71 11.75
CA ALA A 100 49.82 -77.99 12.55
C ALA A 100 48.38 -78.42 12.20
N VAL A 101 47.70 -79.04 13.16
CA VAL A 101 46.28 -79.39 13.06
C VAL A 101 45.50 -78.53 14.03
N SER A 102 44.61 -77.70 13.51
CA SER A 102 43.66 -76.91 14.31
C SER A 102 42.38 -77.72 14.55
N GLY A 103 41.87 -77.73 15.78
CA GLY A 103 40.59 -78.34 16.10
C GLY A 103 39.41 -77.58 15.48
N HIS A 104 38.25 -78.25 15.32
CA HIS A 104 37.00 -77.68 14.78
C HIS A 104 36.49 -76.46 15.58
N HIS A 105 37.03 -76.23 16.77
CA HIS A 105 36.92 -74.97 17.51
C HIS A 105 38.35 -74.52 17.84
N THR A 106 38.75 -73.33 17.38
CA THR A 106 40.13 -72.77 17.42
C THR A 106 40.69 -72.50 18.82
N THR A 107 40.07 -73.03 19.87
CA THR A 107 40.55 -72.91 21.24
C THR A 107 41.70 -73.88 21.55
N HIS A 108 41.79 -74.99 20.80
CA HIS A 108 42.81 -76.02 20.98
C HIS A 108 43.35 -76.51 19.63
N GLY A 109 44.67 -76.62 19.51
CA GLY A 109 45.36 -77.14 18.33
C GLY A 109 46.56 -78.01 18.68
N ASN A 110 46.96 -78.86 17.75
CA ASN A 110 48.09 -79.77 17.91
C ASN A 110 49.16 -79.46 16.87
N VAL A 111 50.40 -79.47 17.31
CA VAL A 111 51.59 -79.41 16.45
C VAL A 111 52.31 -80.73 16.58
N TYR A 112 52.54 -81.39 15.46
CA TYR A 112 53.28 -82.64 15.37
C TYR A 112 54.61 -82.41 14.68
N LEU A 113 55.72 -82.76 15.35
CA LEU A 113 57.09 -82.60 14.86
C LEU A 113 57.68 -83.97 14.56
N ASN A 114 58.00 -84.24 13.28
CA ASN A 114 58.34 -85.59 12.84
C ASN A 114 59.83 -85.90 12.96
N ASP A 115 60.19 -86.79 13.90
CA ASP A 115 61.56 -87.25 14.13
C ASP A 115 62.22 -87.84 12.88
N ARG A 116 61.41 -88.47 12.01
CA ARG A 116 61.85 -89.16 10.78
C ARG A 116 62.71 -88.29 9.88
N TYR A 117 62.36 -87.00 9.75
CA TYR A 117 62.93 -86.09 8.75
C TYR A 117 64.10 -85.24 9.27
N PHE A 118 64.39 -85.25 10.57
CA PHE A 118 65.34 -84.31 11.19
C PHE A 118 66.45 -84.95 12.00
N GLN A 119 66.97 -86.10 11.57
CA GLN A 119 68.11 -86.72 12.26
C GLN A 119 69.39 -85.89 12.05
N GLY A 120 69.66 -84.97 12.98
CA GLY A 120 70.96 -84.29 13.11
C GLY A 120 71.01 -82.80 12.72
N ASP A 121 69.88 -82.16 12.37
CA ASP A 121 69.84 -80.72 12.04
C ASP A 121 69.02 -79.90 13.05
N PRO A 122 69.67 -79.25 14.04
CA PRO A 122 69.00 -78.39 15.01
C PRO A 122 68.31 -77.16 14.38
N GLY A 123 68.85 -76.62 13.28
CA GLY A 123 68.31 -75.44 12.62
C GLY A 123 66.99 -75.75 11.91
N ALA A 124 66.93 -76.88 11.21
CA ALA A 124 65.70 -77.35 10.58
C ALA A 124 64.61 -77.65 11.63
N ARG A 125 64.97 -78.25 12.77
CA ARG A 125 64.03 -78.48 13.89
C ARG A 125 63.43 -77.19 14.44
N LEU A 126 64.27 -76.17 14.64
CA LEU A 126 63.79 -74.87 15.13
C LEU A 126 62.84 -74.21 14.13
N ALA A 127 63.23 -74.18 12.85
CA ALA A 127 62.44 -73.59 11.77
C ALA A 127 61.01 -74.15 11.71
N ILE A 128 60.89 -75.47 11.78
CA ILE A 128 59.60 -76.16 11.72
C ILE A 128 58.80 -75.92 12.99
N THR A 129 59.45 -76.05 14.15
CA THR A 129 58.78 -75.77 15.44
C THR A 129 58.17 -74.37 15.44
N CYS A 130 58.92 -73.41 14.90
CA CYS A 130 58.50 -72.04 14.67
C CYS A 130 57.25 -71.93 13.76
N GLN A 131 57.33 -72.53 12.57
CA GLN A 131 56.28 -72.47 11.56
C GLN A 131 55.00 -73.15 12.01
N GLU A 132 55.10 -74.34 12.60
CA GLU A 132 53.91 -75.09 13.02
C GLU A 132 53.21 -74.43 14.21
N ILE A 133 53.96 -73.82 15.15
CA ILE A 133 53.36 -73.00 16.22
C ILE A 133 52.69 -71.75 15.62
N GLY A 134 53.34 -71.09 14.66
CA GLY A 134 52.75 -69.93 13.99
C GLY A 134 51.52 -70.26 13.15
N HIS A 135 51.42 -71.46 12.57
CA HIS A 135 50.19 -71.97 11.95
C HIS A 135 49.06 -72.22 12.97
N GLN A 136 49.36 -72.43 14.24
CA GLN A 136 48.31 -72.43 15.29
C GLN A 136 47.82 -71.03 15.61
N PHE A 137 48.72 -70.06 15.43
CA PHE A 137 48.33 -68.68 15.34
C PHE A 137 47.82 -68.34 13.96
N GLY A 138 47.52 -69.33 13.07
CA GLY A 138 47.04 -69.35 11.68
C GLY A 138 47.88 -68.65 10.60
N LEU A 139 49.08 -68.21 10.95
CA LEU A 139 49.94 -67.44 10.04
C LEU A 139 50.33 -68.31 8.83
N GLY A 140 50.40 -67.70 7.65
CA GLY A 140 50.92 -68.36 6.44
C GLY A 140 52.44 -68.31 6.38
N HIS A 141 53.05 -69.07 5.47
CA HIS A 141 54.47 -68.91 5.16
C HIS A 141 54.72 -67.56 4.47
N GLY A 142 55.45 -66.68 5.12
CA GLY A 142 55.79 -65.34 4.63
C GLY A 142 56.06 -64.38 5.79
N GLY A 143 56.83 -63.32 5.54
CA GLY A 143 57.21 -62.34 6.56
C GLY A 143 58.70 -62.38 6.92
N ASN A 144 59.09 -61.59 7.92
CA ASN A 144 60.46 -61.50 8.48
C ASN A 144 60.48 -61.98 9.94
N ASP A 145 59.67 -62.99 10.27
CA ASP A 145 59.47 -63.51 11.62
C ASP A 145 59.77 -65.02 11.70
N CYS A 146 59.31 -65.67 12.76
CA CYS A 146 59.47 -67.11 12.98
C CYS A 146 58.81 -67.96 11.86
N MET A 147 57.92 -67.41 11.01
CA MET A 147 57.40 -68.08 9.81
C MET A 147 58.37 -68.08 8.62
N SER A 148 59.41 -67.24 8.63
CA SER A 148 60.27 -66.99 7.46
C SER A 148 61.43 -67.97 7.30
N PHE A 149 61.56 -68.98 8.17
CA PHE A 149 62.68 -69.92 8.09
C PHE A 149 62.63 -70.82 6.85
N THR A 150 63.72 -70.84 6.08
CA THR A 150 63.93 -71.84 5.01
C THR A 150 64.71 -73.04 5.55
N TYR A 151 64.29 -74.24 5.17
CA TYR A 151 64.72 -75.53 5.75
C TYR A 151 66.23 -75.86 5.74
N HIS A 152 67.12 -75.07 5.11
CA HIS A 152 68.52 -75.46 4.85
C HIS A 152 69.55 -74.34 5.12
N SER A 153 69.71 -73.92 6.37
CA SER A 153 70.83 -73.05 6.78
C SER A 153 71.37 -73.50 8.15
N PRO A 154 72.51 -74.21 8.21
CA PRO A 154 73.08 -74.69 9.45
C PRO A 154 73.72 -73.54 10.22
N ALA A 155 73.18 -73.28 11.42
CA ALA A 155 73.61 -72.25 12.37
C ALA A 155 73.43 -70.79 11.91
N SER A 156 72.79 -70.01 12.78
CA SER A 156 72.74 -68.54 12.76
C SER A 156 72.08 -67.88 11.54
N GLN A 157 70.76 -67.77 11.58
CA GLN A 157 70.17 -66.44 11.46
C GLN A 157 69.12 -66.31 12.57
N ASP A 158 69.43 -65.51 13.59
CA ASP A 158 68.39 -64.72 14.25
C ASP A 158 67.52 -64.14 13.12
N PRO A 159 66.19 -64.36 13.09
CA PRO A 159 65.32 -63.69 12.13
C PRO A 159 65.33 -62.21 12.52
N GLN A 160 66.37 -61.55 12.03
CA GLN A 160 66.81 -60.16 12.14
C GLN A 160 66.33 -59.39 13.39
N ALA A 161 67.31 -59.01 14.21
CA ALA A 161 67.33 -57.89 15.17
C ALA A 161 66.95 -56.49 14.59
N GLY A 162 66.00 -56.42 13.67
CA GLY A 162 65.64 -55.22 12.92
C GLY A 162 64.16 -54.95 12.76
N ASN A 163 63.25 -55.72 13.35
CA ASN A 163 61.83 -55.43 13.19
C ASN A 163 60.98 -55.66 14.44
N THR A 164 61.01 -54.68 15.35
CA THR A 164 60.01 -54.51 16.43
C THR A 164 58.63 -54.07 15.92
N ASN A 165 58.41 -53.98 14.61
CA ASN A 165 57.15 -53.53 14.01
C ASN A 165 56.34 -54.68 13.42
N LEU A 166 55.98 -55.68 14.23
CA LEU A 166 54.77 -56.48 13.99
C LEU A 166 53.48 -55.72 14.38
N THR A 167 53.60 -54.45 14.75
CA THR A 167 52.49 -53.60 15.21
C THR A 167 51.65 -52.95 14.13
N ASN A 168 51.92 -53.09 12.82
CA ASN A 168 51.39 -52.11 11.87
C ASN A 168 50.69 -52.60 10.59
N SER A 169 50.15 -53.82 10.54
CA SER A 169 49.30 -54.18 9.38
C SER A 169 48.00 -54.93 9.65
N PHE A 170 47.77 -55.53 10.82
CA PHE A 170 46.54 -56.33 11.02
C PHE A 170 45.84 -56.19 12.38
N PHE A 171 46.28 -55.27 13.24
CA PHE A 171 45.65 -55.00 14.54
C PHE A 171 45.35 -53.50 14.71
N THR A 172 44.45 -52.95 13.91
CA THR A 172 43.78 -51.70 14.30
C THR A 172 42.59 -52.06 15.17
N ASN A 173 42.85 -52.34 16.46
CA ASN A 173 41.97 -51.77 17.47
C ASN A 173 42.15 -50.27 17.29
N ASP A 174 41.34 -49.72 16.41
CA ASP A 174 41.20 -48.29 16.30
C ASP A 174 40.84 -47.85 17.74
N ILE A 175 41.62 -46.93 18.29
CA ILE A 175 41.49 -46.44 19.68
C ILE A 175 41.44 -44.90 19.69
N THR A 176 41.51 -44.30 18.51
CA THR A 176 41.61 -42.87 18.31
C THR A 176 40.23 -42.33 17.94
N SER A 177 39.93 -41.10 18.34
CA SER A 177 38.65 -40.48 18.00
C SER A 177 38.76 -39.76 16.65
N PRO A 178 37.67 -39.69 15.87
CA PRO A 178 37.64 -38.93 14.62
C PRO A 178 37.99 -37.46 14.87
N GLN A 179 38.63 -36.79 13.90
CA GLN A 179 38.90 -35.35 14.04
C GLN A 179 37.63 -34.55 13.77
N LEU A 180 37.33 -33.55 14.62
CA LEU A 180 36.15 -32.68 14.50
C LEU A 180 36.53 -31.21 14.65
N THR A 181 36.12 -30.40 13.66
CA THR A 181 36.06 -28.94 13.75
C THR A 181 34.62 -28.46 13.81
N LEU A 182 34.39 -27.42 14.60
CA LEU A 182 33.11 -26.73 14.71
C LEU A 182 33.34 -25.27 14.36
N ASN A 183 32.68 -24.80 13.30
CA ASN A 183 32.80 -23.46 12.77
C ASN A 183 31.50 -22.70 13.04
N VAL A 184 31.56 -21.80 14.02
CA VAL A 184 30.46 -20.94 14.44
C VAL A 184 31.01 -19.55 14.79
N PRO A 185 30.36 -18.45 14.36
CA PRO A 185 30.77 -17.11 14.77
C PRO A 185 30.63 -16.91 16.28
N GLN A 186 31.54 -16.14 16.87
CA GLN A 186 31.55 -15.89 18.32
C GLN A 186 30.47 -14.89 18.76
N THR A 187 30.03 -14.02 17.85
CA THR A 187 29.05 -12.96 18.11
C THR A 187 28.04 -12.86 16.97
N ALA A 188 26.81 -12.48 17.31
CA ALA A 188 25.77 -12.15 16.34
C ALA A 188 24.85 -11.06 16.91
N ASP A 189 24.13 -10.37 16.02
CA ASP A 189 23.08 -9.44 16.43
C ASP A 189 21.74 -10.17 16.52
N GLN A 190 20.87 -9.73 17.43
CA GLN A 190 19.52 -10.27 17.58
C GLN A 190 18.78 -10.32 16.23
N GLY A 191 18.08 -11.42 15.97
CA GLY A 191 17.35 -11.64 14.73
C GLY A 191 18.21 -12.04 13.54
N SER A 192 19.53 -11.98 13.64
CA SER A 192 20.43 -12.48 12.60
C SER A 192 20.46 -14.00 12.55
N THR A 193 20.61 -14.55 11.35
CA THR A 193 20.86 -15.99 11.17
C THR A 193 22.33 -16.31 11.36
N VAL A 194 22.63 -17.28 12.22
CA VAL A 194 23.97 -17.79 12.48
C VAL A 194 24.18 -19.09 11.73
N THR A 195 25.24 -19.16 10.91
CA THR A 195 25.61 -20.39 10.21
C THR A 195 26.49 -21.25 11.11
N VAL A 196 26.07 -22.50 11.31
CA VAL A 196 26.81 -23.54 12.02
C VAL A 196 27.24 -24.58 10.99
N SER A 197 28.54 -24.88 10.96
CA SER A 197 29.11 -25.92 10.11
C SER A 197 30.10 -26.75 10.90
N ILE A 198 30.18 -28.03 10.53
CA ILE A 198 31.18 -28.94 11.09
C ILE A 198 31.98 -29.55 9.95
N SER A 199 33.24 -29.85 10.20
CA SER A 199 34.01 -30.75 9.36
C SER A 199 34.55 -31.87 10.22
N ALA A 200 34.47 -33.09 9.72
CA ALA A 200 34.98 -34.25 10.42
C ALA A 200 35.68 -35.20 9.46
N THR A 201 36.79 -35.76 9.89
CA THR A 201 37.53 -36.77 9.13
C THR A 201 37.76 -38.00 10.01
N PRO A 202 37.60 -39.22 9.45
CA PRO A 202 38.10 -40.42 10.09
C PRO A 202 39.59 -40.26 10.41
N ASP A 203 40.00 -40.90 11.49
CA ASP A 203 41.35 -40.88 12.04
C ASP A 203 42.23 -42.03 11.54
N ASP A 204 41.63 -43.02 10.87
CA ASP A 204 42.33 -44.08 10.17
C ASP A 204 41.98 -44.16 8.67
N ARG A 205 42.72 -44.99 7.93
CA ARG A 205 42.65 -45.09 6.46
C ARG A 205 41.34 -45.72 5.93
N TYR A 206 40.58 -46.41 6.76
CA TYR A 206 39.39 -47.17 6.35
C TYR A 206 38.10 -46.77 7.10
N GLY A 207 38.21 -45.96 8.15
CA GLY A 207 37.09 -45.53 8.97
C GLY A 207 36.17 -44.58 8.23
N GLN A 208 34.92 -44.49 8.69
CA GLN A 208 33.91 -43.58 8.15
C GLN A 208 33.19 -42.85 9.28
N ILE A 209 32.84 -41.59 9.06
CA ILE A 209 31.89 -40.90 9.95
C ILE A 209 30.49 -41.43 9.64
N THR A 210 29.88 -42.11 10.60
CA THR A 210 28.55 -42.73 10.42
C THR A 210 27.42 -41.81 10.83
N ARG A 211 27.67 -40.93 11.80
CA ARG A 211 26.67 -40.04 12.38
C ARG A 211 27.28 -38.75 12.91
N SER A 212 26.49 -37.70 12.91
CA SER A 212 26.76 -36.49 13.67
C SER A 212 25.50 -35.93 14.34
N THR A 213 25.68 -35.15 15.41
CA THR A 213 24.64 -34.35 16.04
C THR A 213 25.08 -32.91 16.19
N ILE A 214 24.13 -31.99 16.08
CA ILE A 214 24.28 -30.58 16.43
C ILE A 214 23.23 -30.28 17.52
N THR A 215 23.71 -29.94 18.71
CA THR A 215 22.91 -29.58 19.87
C THR A 215 23.00 -28.08 20.10
N THR A 216 21.83 -27.46 20.21
CA THR A 216 21.62 -26.02 20.42
C THR A 216 20.58 -25.81 21.53
N PRO A 217 20.35 -24.58 22.02
CA PRO A 217 19.27 -24.32 22.98
C PRO A 217 17.87 -24.66 22.43
N GLN A 218 17.71 -24.69 21.10
CA GLN A 218 16.45 -25.09 20.45
C GLN A 218 16.28 -26.62 20.38
N GLY A 219 17.30 -27.39 20.74
CA GLY A 219 17.30 -28.86 20.73
C GLY A 219 18.47 -29.47 19.94
N THR A 220 18.45 -30.79 19.87
CA THR A 220 19.45 -31.62 19.17
C THR A 220 18.89 -32.10 17.83
N ARG A 221 19.69 -31.96 16.77
CA ARG A 221 19.44 -32.57 15.46
C ARG A 221 20.51 -33.61 15.16
N GLU A 222 20.11 -34.73 14.58
CA GLU A 222 20.96 -35.86 14.20
C GLU A 222 21.00 -35.98 12.67
N TYR A 223 22.17 -36.30 12.13
CA TYR A 223 22.39 -36.44 10.69
C TYR A 223 23.16 -37.73 10.39
N PRO A 224 22.84 -38.43 9.29
CA PRO A 224 23.68 -39.50 8.78
C PRO A 224 24.99 -38.90 8.24
N GLY A 225 26.13 -39.43 8.69
CA GLY A 225 27.46 -38.91 8.36
C GLY A 225 27.72 -37.51 8.92
N VAL A 226 28.49 -36.70 8.19
CA VAL A 226 28.83 -35.32 8.58
C VAL A 226 27.65 -34.39 8.29
N ALA A 227 27.19 -33.65 9.30
CA ALA A 227 26.08 -32.72 9.16
C ALA A 227 26.37 -31.62 8.12
N PRO A 228 25.39 -31.26 7.28
CA PRO A 228 25.53 -30.13 6.38
C PRO A 228 25.55 -28.80 7.14
N SER A 229 26.09 -27.76 6.52
CA SER A 229 26.00 -26.39 7.03
C SER A 229 24.54 -25.99 7.23
N THR A 230 24.18 -25.53 8.43
CA THR A 230 22.81 -25.22 8.84
C THR A 230 22.75 -23.85 9.53
N THR A 231 21.68 -23.09 9.29
CA THR A 231 21.46 -21.79 9.92
C THR A 231 20.51 -21.86 11.11
N TYR A 232 20.81 -21.11 12.16
CA TYR A 232 20.02 -21.00 13.39
C TYR A 232 19.77 -19.54 13.74
N THR A 233 18.65 -19.26 14.41
CA THR A 233 18.38 -17.97 15.06
C THR A 233 18.38 -18.19 16.57
N PHE A 234 19.34 -17.57 17.26
CA PHE A 234 19.55 -17.71 18.69
C PHE A 234 18.86 -16.59 19.48
N GLY A 235 18.51 -16.87 20.74
CA GLY A 235 18.00 -15.86 21.67
C GLY A 235 19.12 -14.97 22.21
N LEU A 236 18.77 -13.88 22.89
CA LEU A 236 19.75 -12.96 23.49
C LEU A 236 20.69 -13.65 24.48
N GLY A 237 21.93 -13.15 24.57
CA GLY A 237 22.94 -13.66 25.49
C GLY A 237 23.79 -14.79 24.89
N ASP A 238 24.40 -15.57 25.77
CA ASP A 238 25.36 -16.62 25.39
C ASP A 238 24.61 -17.92 25.07
N ASN A 239 24.75 -18.41 23.84
CA ASN A 239 24.12 -19.64 23.35
C ASN A 239 25.20 -20.68 23.05
N GLN A 240 25.13 -21.85 23.70
CA GLN A 240 26.04 -22.95 23.41
C GLN A 240 25.61 -23.77 22.20
N VAL A 241 26.58 -24.09 21.35
CA VAL A 241 26.44 -25.02 20.23
C VAL A 241 27.43 -26.16 20.44
N THR A 242 26.93 -27.38 20.54
CA THR A 242 27.75 -28.59 20.70
C THR A 242 27.57 -29.49 19.50
N ALA A 243 28.66 -29.84 18.84
CA ALA A 243 28.69 -30.85 17.79
C ALA A 243 29.33 -32.13 18.31
N GLN A 244 28.75 -33.28 17.96
CA GLN A 244 29.33 -34.59 18.24
C GLN A 244 29.31 -35.44 16.97
N VAL A 245 30.34 -36.23 16.74
CA VAL A 245 30.44 -37.17 15.61
C VAL A 245 30.80 -38.56 16.09
N TRP A 246 30.34 -39.58 15.38
CA TRP A 246 30.65 -40.99 15.60
C TRP A 246 31.31 -41.58 14.35
N ASP A 247 32.33 -42.39 14.55
CA ASP A 247 32.85 -43.26 13.48
C ASP A 247 32.06 -44.58 13.37
N ASP A 248 32.49 -45.44 12.46
CA ASP A 248 31.94 -46.78 12.20
C ASP A 248 32.28 -47.81 13.26
N ARG A 249 33.14 -47.45 14.23
CA ARG A 249 33.52 -48.29 15.38
C ARG A 249 32.98 -47.74 16.70
N GLY A 250 32.17 -46.69 16.65
CA GLY A 250 31.45 -46.12 17.78
C GLY A 250 32.26 -45.15 18.63
N ARG A 251 33.50 -44.79 18.26
CA ARG A 251 34.23 -43.72 18.95
C ARG A 251 33.69 -42.35 18.54
N THR A 252 33.91 -41.39 19.44
CA THR A 252 33.28 -40.08 19.31
C THR A 252 34.24 -38.93 19.52
N SER A 253 33.93 -37.82 18.85
CA SER A 253 34.53 -36.52 19.12
C SER A 253 33.44 -35.49 19.34
N THR A 254 33.68 -34.61 20.32
CA THR A 254 32.74 -33.56 20.71
C THR A 254 33.45 -32.21 20.71
N ARG A 255 32.81 -31.17 20.15
CA ARG A 255 33.26 -29.78 20.19
C ARG A 255 32.11 -28.89 20.65
N THR A 256 32.42 -27.91 21.49
CA THR A 256 31.45 -26.90 21.94
C THR A 256 31.99 -25.52 21.63
N ALA A 257 31.12 -24.64 21.14
CA ALA A 257 31.37 -23.22 20.93
C ALA A 257 30.22 -22.40 21.51
N THR A 258 30.48 -21.13 21.82
CA THR A 258 29.47 -20.19 22.32
C THR A 258 29.27 -19.07 21.31
N VAL A 259 28.01 -18.72 21.06
CA VAL A 259 27.61 -17.55 20.28
C VAL A 259 26.96 -16.54 21.22
N ARG A 260 27.56 -15.36 21.34
CA ARG A 260 26.96 -14.26 22.10
C ARG A 260 26.08 -13.42 21.18
N VAL A 261 24.78 -13.42 21.44
CA VAL A 261 23.81 -12.61 20.72
C VAL A 261 23.57 -11.29 21.45
N SER A 262 23.93 -10.19 20.80
CA SER A 262 23.75 -8.84 21.32
C SER A 262 22.44 -8.23 20.84
N ASN A 263 21.85 -7.39 21.69
CA ASN A 263 20.68 -6.61 21.33
C ASN A 263 21.03 -5.57 20.25
N ALA A 264 20.19 -5.44 19.23
CA ALA A 264 20.33 -4.41 18.20
C ALA A 264 19.17 -3.40 18.31
N PRO A 265 19.40 -2.10 18.09
CA PRO A 265 18.33 -1.11 18.17
C PRO A 265 17.36 -1.23 16.97
N PRO A 266 16.11 -0.78 17.14
CA PRO A 266 15.15 -0.71 16.04
C PRO A 266 15.66 0.11 14.84
N THR A 267 15.29 -0.30 13.62
CA THR A 267 15.46 0.54 12.43
C THR A 267 14.22 1.40 12.24
N VAL A 268 14.36 2.73 12.24
CA VAL A 268 13.27 3.70 12.08
C VAL A 268 13.38 4.38 10.71
N SER A 269 12.27 4.57 10.01
CA SER A 269 12.23 5.35 8.77
C SER A 269 11.03 6.29 8.73
N ILE A 270 11.24 7.47 8.14
CA ILE A 270 10.23 8.50 7.93
C ILE A 270 10.10 8.72 6.43
N THR A 271 8.87 8.74 5.92
CA THR A 271 8.58 9.07 4.52
C THR A 271 7.57 10.21 4.46
N GLY A 272 7.54 10.92 3.34
CA GLY A 272 6.63 12.04 3.14
C GLY A 272 7.21 13.13 2.26
N THR A 273 6.47 14.22 2.13
CA THR A 273 6.89 15.41 1.40
C THR A 273 7.58 16.39 2.33
N SER A 274 8.73 16.92 1.94
CA SER A 274 9.48 17.90 2.73
C SER A 274 8.86 19.29 2.75
N ARG A 275 7.84 19.57 1.95
CA ARG A 275 7.19 20.88 1.89
C ARG A 275 5.72 20.79 2.26
N ILE A 276 5.29 21.64 3.19
CA ILE A 276 3.88 21.81 3.57
C ILE A 276 3.52 23.29 3.62
N ASP A 277 2.23 23.60 3.49
CA ASP A 277 1.75 24.97 3.60
C ASP A 277 1.48 25.35 5.06
N SER A 278 1.77 26.60 5.42
CA SER A 278 1.50 27.14 6.75
C SER A 278 0.03 26.99 7.12
N GLY A 279 -0.25 26.49 8.32
CA GLY A 279 -1.62 26.22 8.76
C GLY A 279 -2.19 24.85 8.32
N GLU A 280 -1.49 24.09 7.49
CA GLU A 280 -1.85 22.71 7.15
C GLU A 280 -1.44 21.73 8.27
N VAL A 281 -2.24 20.68 8.48
CA VAL A 281 -1.86 19.49 9.25
C VAL A 281 -1.59 18.35 8.28
N ARG A 282 -0.44 17.68 8.41
CA ARG A 282 -0.02 16.56 7.56
C ARG A 282 0.39 15.36 8.41
N GLU A 283 -0.06 14.17 8.03
CA GLU A 283 0.49 12.93 8.56
C GLU A 283 1.76 12.52 7.82
N TYR A 284 2.81 12.21 8.60
CA TYR A 284 4.05 11.60 8.12
C TYR A 284 4.06 10.12 8.50
N PRO A 285 4.05 9.20 7.51
CA PRO A 285 4.24 7.79 7.77
C PRO A 285 5.62 7.52 8.38
N ILE A 286 5.62 6.90 9.55
CA ILE A 286 6.83 6.46 10.27
C ILE A 286 6.71 4.95 10.47
N THR A 287 7.77 4.22 10.16
CA THR A 287 7.87 2.78 10.43
C THR A 287 9.04 2.51 11.35
N ALA A 288 8.88 1.51 12.22
CA ALA A 288 9.96 0.98 13.06
C ALA A 288 9.92 -0.54 13.00
N ASN A 289 11.09 -1.13 12.74
CA ASN A 289 11.25 -2.57 12.61
C ASN A 289 12.40 -3.03 13.49
N ASP A 290 12.14 -4.05 14.29
CA ASP A 290 13.12 -4.66 15.17
C ASP A 290 12.82 -6.16 15.33
N SER A 291 13.86 -6.97 15.49
CA SER A 291 13.71 -8.43 15.64
C SER A 291 13.27 -8.85 17.05
N GLY A 292 13.59 -8.05 18.07
CA GLY A 292 13.10 -8.15 19.44
C GLY A 292 11.75 -7.48 19.66
N GLY A 293 11.23 -6.77 18.64
CA GLY A 293 9.97 -6.04 18.69
C GLY A 293 10.14 -4.61 19.18
N ILE A 294 9.04 -3.86 19.23
CA ILE A 294 9.04 -2.44 19.64
C ILE A 294 8.28 -2.30 20.95
N ALA A 295 8.94 -1.75 21.98
CA ALA A 295 8.31 -1.49 23.27
C ALA A 295 7.66 -0.11 23.34
N SER A 296 8.28 0.91 22.73
CA SER A 296 7.73 2.26 22.71
C SER A 296 8.18 3.06 21.49
N THR A 297 7.39 4.08 21.15
CA THR A 297 7.65 5.03 20.07
C THR A 297 7.48 6.46 20.55
N SER A 298 8.16 7.40 19.91
CA SER A 298 7.94 8.83 20.12
C SER A 298 8.39 9.63 18.90
N TRP A 299 7.87 10.84 18.78
CA TRP A 299 8.33 11.81 17.82
C TRP A 299 8.24 13.23 18.35
N THR A 300 9.07 14.11 17.80
CA THR A 300 9.09 15.54 18.08
C THR A 300 9.28 16.32 16.79
N VAL A 301 8.74 17.53 16.73
CA VAL A 301 9.03 18.48 15.66
C VAL A 301 9.81 19.63 16.26
N VAL A 302 11.02 19.84 15.75
CA VAL A 302 11.95 20.86 16.21
C VAL A 302 11.99 21.99 15.19
N ARG A 303 11.74 23.23 15.63
CA ARG A 303 11.97 24.42 14.81
C ARG A 303 13.46 24.70 14.76
N LEU A 304 14.05 24.77 13.57
CA LEU A 304 15.51 24.83 13.42
C LEU A 304 16.10 26.20 13.75
N SER A 305 15.31 27.28 13.66
CA SER A 305 15.79 28.65 13.92
C SER A 305 16.22 28.89 15.37
N ASP A 306 15.58 28.24 16.32
CA ASP A 306 15.80 28.40 17.77
C ASP A 306 15.97 27.06 18.50
N ASN A 307 16.02 25.95 17.74
CA ASN A 307 16.12 24.58 18.22
C ASN A 307 15.03 24.22 19.25
N GLN A 308 13.84 24.82 19.14
CA GLN A 308 12.72 24.57 20.05
C GLN A 308 11.85 23.42 19.57
N THR A 309 11.47 22.53 20.50
CA THR A 309 10.45 21.51 20.22
C THR A 309 9.07 22.15 20.23
N VAL A 310 8.41 22.20 19.08
CA VAL A 310 7.10 22.84 18.90
C VAL A 310 5.94 21.85 18.95
N GLN A 311 6.18 20.57 18.62
CA GLN A 311 5.18 19.50 18.69
C GLN A 311 5.83 18.20 19.15
N ARG A 312 5.03 17.31 19.74
CA ARG A 312 5.45 15.99 20.22
C ARG A 312 4.30 14.99 20.17
N GLY A 313 4.62 13.71 20.04
CA GLY A 313 3.67 12.62 20.15
C GLY A 313 4.35 11.28 20.46
N THR A 314 3.55 10.28 20.81
CA THR A 314 4.03 8.94 21.20
C THR A 314 3.63 7.84 20.23
N ALA A 315 2.69 8.10 19.33
CA ALA A 315 2.21 7.13 18.35
C ALA A 315 2.73 7.46 16.95
N PHE A 316 2.92 6.42 16.14
CA PHE A 316 3.10 6.52 14.70
C PHE A 316 1.77 6.24 13.99
N PRO A 317 1.45 6.93 12.88
CA PRO A 317 2.23 8.00 12.21
C PRO A 317 2.24 9.32 13.00
N ALA A 318 3.07 10.29 12.57
CA ALA A 318 3.14 11.61 13.20
C ALA A 318 2.23 12.62 12.48
N ALA A 319 1.29 13.24 13.19
CA ALA A 319 0.50 14.36 12.69
C ALA A 319 1.23 15.68 13.00
N VAL A 320 1.79 16.32 11.97
CA VAL A 320 2.58 17.55 12.05
C VAL A 320 1.78 18.72 11.52
N GLY A 321 1.74 19.84 12.25
CA GLY A 321 0.95 21.01 11.90
C GLY A 321 -0.21 21.28 12.85
N PRO A 322 -0.88 22.45 12.75
CA PRO A 322 -0.49 23.60 11.93
C PRO A 322 0.80 24.25 12.45
N LEU A 323 1.67 24.69 11.53
CA LEU A 323 2.92 25.40 11.83
C LEU A 323 2.99 26.72 11.05
N ASP A 324 3.76 27.66 11.60
CA ASP A 324 4.12 28.91 10.94
C ASP A 324 5.17 28.67 9.84
N PRO A 325 5.35 29.60 8.87
CA PRO A 325 6.44 29.51 7.92
C PRO A 325 7.81 29.39 8.60
N GLY A 326 8.63 28.47 8.14
CA GLY A 326 9.96 28.20 8.68
C GLY A 326 10.46 26.79 8.39
N ASP A 327 11.70 26.52 8.80
CA ASP A 327 12.33 25.21 8.67
C ASP A 327 12.23 24.42 9.98
N TYR A 328 11.84 23.16 9.85
CA TYR A 328 11.60 22.24 10.94
C TYR A 328 12.24 20.88 10.67
N GLU A 329 12.45 20.11 11.72
CA GLU A 329 12.91 18.73 11.65
C GLU A 329 11.97 17.84 12.48
N LEU A 330 11.36 16.86 11.82
CA LEU A 330 10.64 15.78 12.49
C LEU A 330 11.66 14.73 12.92
N ARG A 331 11.75 14.48 14.23
CA ARG A 331 12.59 13.45 14.83
C ARG A 331 11.69 12.34 15.35
N ALA A 332 11.90 11.12 14.88
CA ALA A 332 11.20 9.93 15.34
C ALA A 332 12.16 9.00 16.08
N SER A 333 11.66 8.29 17.07
CA SER A 333 12.41 7.37 17.91
C SER A 333 11.57 6.15 18.23
N ALA A 334 12.18 4.96 18.22
CA ALA A 334 11.57 3.72 18.69
C ALA A 334 12.55 2.97 19.58
N THR A 335 12.04 2.41 20.68
CA THR A 335 12.84 1.69 21.68
C THR A 335 12.34 0.26 21.79
N ASP A 336 13.25 -0.71 21.75
CA ASP A 336 12.95 -2.13 21.91
C ASP A 336 12.69 -2.50 23.40
N PRO A 337 12.22 -3.72 23.71
CA PRO A 337 12.02 -4.17 25.09
C PRO A 337 13.28 -4.27 25.95
N GLN A 338 14.47 -4.28 25.33
CA GLN A 338 15.77 -4.33 25.99
C GLN A 338 16.34 -2.93 26.28
N GLY A 339 15.69 -1.87 25.78
CA GLY A 339 16.02 -0.47 26.00
C GLY A 339 16.91 0.16 24.92
N ALA A 340 17.31 -0.55 23.86
CA ALA A 340 18.04 0.09 22.77
C ALA A 340 17.09 0.89 21.87
N THR A 341 17.58 2.03 21.38
CA THR A 341 16.75 3.04 20.72
C THR A 341 17.27 3.36 19.33
N GLY A 342 16.40 3.21 18.34
CA GLY A 342 16.61 3.67 16.97
C GLY A 342 15.98 5.03 16.74
N THR A 343 16.58 5.84 15.87
CA THR A 343 16.07 7.18 15.54
C THR A 343 16.12 7.46 14.05
N ALA A 344 15.26 8.36 13.59
CA ALA A 344 15.27 8.91 12.24
C ALA A 344 14.89 10.40 12.27
N THR A 345 15.40 11.18 11.32
CA THR A 345 15.03 12.58 11.16
C THR A 345 14.53 12.85 9.74
N PHE A 346 13.68 13.87 9.60
CA PHE A 346 13.11 14.30 8.32
C PHE A 346 12.93 15.82 8.31
N ALA A 347 13.50 16.49 7.30
CA ALA A 347 13.41 17.93 7.15
C ALA A 347 12.04 18.34 6.59
N ILE A 348 11.43 19.36 7.20
CA ILE A 348 10.14 19.93 6.82
C ILE A 348 10.32 21.44 6.64
N ASN A 349 10.15 21.91 5.42
CA ASN A 349 10.06 23.32 5.07
C ASN A 349 8.58 23.72 5.01
N VAL A 350 8.16 24.56 5.95
CA VAL A 350 6.81 25.13 5.96
C VAL A 350 6.86 26.43 5.19
N THR A 351 6.22 26.46 4.03
CA THR A 351 6.06 27.70 3.27
C THR A 351 4.73 28.35 3.57
N GLN A 352 4.68 29.67 3.49
CA GLN A 352 3.39 30.35 3.53
C GLN A 352 2.51 29.85 2.37
N GLY A 353 1.31 29.37 2.67
CA GLY A 353 0.33 28.92 1.67
C GLY A 353 -0.31 30.09 0.90
N ALA A 354 -0.96 29.79 -0.23
CA ALA A 354 -1.78 30.78 -0.91
C ALA A 354 -2.97 31.19 -0.02
N PRO A 355 -3.43 32.46 -0.05
CA PRO A 355 -4.55 32.87 0.77
C PRO A 355 -5.84 32.16 0.33
N THR A 356 -6.74 31.87 1.26
CA THR A 356 -8.09 31.38 0.93
C THR A 356 -9.11 32.48 1.19
N ALA A 357 -10.16 32.53 0.39
CA ALA A 357 -11.29 33.44 0.56
C ALA A 357 -12.49 32.95 -0.27
N THR A 358 -13.67 33.49 0.02
CA THR A 358 -14.90 33.27 -0.72
C THR A 358 -15.42 34.60 -1.25
N LEU A 359 -15.78 34.66 -2.53
CA LEU A 359 -16.48 35.82 -3.10
C LEU A 359 -17.98 35.68 -2.86
N ALA A 360 -18.53 36.51 -1.97
CA ALA A 360 -19.93 36.49 -1.59
C ALA A 360 -20.85 36.78 -2.79
N ASP A 361 -22.07 36.25 -2.73
CA ASP A 361 -23.11 36.60 -3.69
C ASP A 361 -23.75 37.93 -3.26
N PRO A 362 -23.72 38.99 -4.09
CA PRO A 362 -24.37 40.26 -3.75
C PRO A 362 -25.91 40.18 -3.79
N GLY A 363 -26.49 39.05 -4.24
CA GLY A 363 -27.93 38.89 -4.36
C GLY A 363 -28.48 39.59 -5.60
N THR A 364 -29.63 40.26 -5.47
CA THR A 364 -30.26 40.96 -6.61
C THR A 364 -29.58 42.29 -6.86
N VAL A 365 -28.91 42.40 -8.01
CA VAL A 365 -28.24 43.62 -8.45
C VAL A 365 -29.02 44.27 -9.58
N ARG A 366 -29.16 45.59 -9.54
CA ARG A 366 -29.81 46.40 -10.59
C ARG A 366 -28.85 47.43 -11.15
N ALA A 367 -28.96 47.72 -12.45
CA ALA A 367 -28.19 48.76 -13.08
C ALA A 367 -28.43 50.11 -12.38
N ARG A 368 -27.39 50.92 -12.30
CA ARG A 368 -27.37 52.29 -11.75
C ARG A 368 -27.72 52.38 -10.27
N GLN A 369 -27.67 51.26 -9.55
CA GLN A 369 -27.75 51.23 -8.10
C GLN A 369 -26.40 50.84 -7.48
N PRO A 370 -26.04 51.42 -6.32
CA PRO A 370 -24.84 51.00 -5.59
C PRO A 370 -24.87 49.51 -5.26
N THR A 371 -23.74 48.84 -5.46
CA THR A 371 -23.55 47.42 -5.15
C THR A 371 -22.21 47.23 -4.46
N THR A 372 -22.21 46.47 -3.36
CA THR A 372 -21.00 46.08 -2.64
C THR A 372 -20.72 44.60 -2.87
N LEU A 373 -19.52 44.29 -3.37
CA LEU A 373 -18.99 42.94 -3.44
C LEU A 373 -18.09 42.71 -2.23
N THR A 374 -18.13 41.53 -1.62
CA THR A 374 -17.31 41.23 -0.43
C THR A 374 -16.61 39.89 -0.54
N LEU A 375 -15.38 39.87 -0.03
CA LEU A 375 -14.65 38.66 0.27
C LEU A 375 -14.94 38.25 1.72
N THR A 376 -15.22 36.97 1.94
CA THR A 376 -15.47 36.39 3.26
C THR A 376 -14.58 35.17 3.48
N ASP A 377 -14.47 34.72 4.73
CA ASP A 377 -13.63 33.56 5.13
C ASP A 377 -12.18 33.69 4.63
N ILE A 378 -11.63 34.90 4.74
CA ILE A 378 -10.24 35.17 4.36
C ILE A 378 -9.33 34.50 5.39
N ARG A 379 -8.50 33.55 4.94
CA ARG A 379 -7.49 32.88 5.76
C ARG A 379 -6.13 32.88 5.07
N GLY A 380 -5.08 32.74 5.87
CA GLY A 380 -3.71 32.88 5.42
C GLY A 380 -3.29 34.34 5.24
N ALA A 381 -1.99 34.56 5.18
CA ALA A 381 -1.44 35.90 5.06
C ALA A 381 -1.62 36.45 3.64
N HIS A 382 -2.18 37.65 3.55
CA HIS A 382 -2.46 38.37 2.30
C HIS A 382 -2.09 39.86 2.46
N THR A 383 -1.44 40.43 1.46
CA THR A 383 -0.97 41.83 1.47
C THR A 383 -1.90 42.74 0.68
N ALA A 384 -2.46 42.25 -0.43
CA ALA A 384 -3.31 43.05 -1.31
C ALA A 384 -4.37 42.19 -2.03
N THR A 385 -5.45 42.85 -2.44
CA THR A 385 -6.49 42.31 -3.32
C THR A 385 -6.59 43.20 -4.55
N THR A 386 -6.73 42.60 -5.73
CA THR A 386 -6.97 43.30 -7.00
C THR A 386 -8.33 42.87 -7.55
N TRP A 387 -9.11 43.82 -8.05
CA TRP A 387 -10.43 43.56 -8.61
C TRP A 387 -10.48 43.93 -10.09
N GLU A 388 -10.97 43.01 -10.90
CA GLU A 388 -11.25 43.19 -12.32
C GLU A 388 -12.72 42.87 -12.57
N VAL A 389 -13.44 43.81 -13.17
CA VAL A 389 -14.87 43.69 -13.49
C VAL A 389 -15.03 43.93 -14.99
N SER A 390 -15.61 42.97 -15.72
CA SER A 390 -15.77 43.08 -17.18
C SER A 390 -17.20 42.75 -17.60
N GLY A 391 -17.74 43.49 -18.58
CA GLY A 391 -19.13 43.29 -19.02
C GLY A 391 -19.64 44.31 -20.06
N PRO A 392 -20.96 44.34 -20.30
CA PRO A 392 -21.62 45.23 -21.26
C PRO A 392 -21.49 46.69 -20.81
N GLY A 393 -20.50 47.40 -21.34
CA GLY A 393 -20.17 48.77 -20.94
C GLY A 393 -18.68 49.05 -20.75
N GLY A 394 -17.84 48.01 -20.86
CA GLY A 394 -16.37 48.13 -20.78
C GLY A 394 -15.78 47.37 -19.58
N ALA A 395 -14.46 47.28 -19.56
CA ALA A 395 -13.71 46.74 -18.42
C ALA A 395 -13.46 47.82 -17.38
N TYR A 396 -13.67 47.49 -16.11
CA TYR A 396 -13.38 48.30 -14.95
C TYR A 396 -12.35 47.58 -14.09
N ASN A 397 -11.16 48.17 -13.97
CA ASN A 397 -10.07 47.64 -13.15
C ASN A 397 -9.82 48.59 -11.98
N ARG A 398 -9.96 48.08 -10.74
CA ARG A 398 -9.62 48.82 -9.53
C ARG A 398 -8.69 48.00 -8.66
N THR A 399 -7.55 48.60 -8.29
CA THR A 399 -6.53 47.97 -7.44
C THR A 399 -6.44 48.73 -6.14
N GLU A 400 -7.08 48.24 -5.08
CA GLU A 400 -6.94 48.76 -3.71
C GLU A 400 -7.09 47.60 -2.70
N ARG A 401 -6.43 47.70 -1.54
CA ARG A 401 -6.59 46.74 -0.43
C ARG A 401 -7.98 46.90 0.16
N LEU A 402 -8.93 46.19 -0.42
CA LEU A 402 -10.30 46.18 0.06
C LEU A 402 -10.81 44.74 0.06
N ASP A 403 -11.22 44.27 1.24
CA ASP A 403 -12.02 43.05 1.40
C ASP A 403 -13.43 43.24 0.81
N SER A 404 -13.74 44.45 0.34
CA SER A 404 -14.97 44.81 -0.36
C SER A 404 -14.72 45.67 -1.60
N LEU A 405 -15.59 45.62 -2.59
CA LEU A 405 -15.58 46.54 -3.73
C LEU A 405 -16.96 47.16 -3.88
N ASP A 406 -17.03 48.47 -3.65
CA ASP A 406 -18.21 49.26 -3.97
C ASP A 406 -18.14 49.72 -5.43
N LEU A 407 -19.21 49.44 -6.19
CA LEU A 407 -19.35 49.88 -7.57
C LEU A 407 -20.82 50.09 -7.95
N THR A 408 -21.05 50.70 -9.11
CA THR A 408 -22.37 50.84 -9.73
C THR A 408 -22.29 50.36 -11.17
N PHE A 409 -23.03 49.30 -11.50
CA PHE A 409 -23.08 48.77 -12.86
C PHE A 409 -23.88 49.71 -13.77
N SER A 410 -23.34 50.10 -14.92
CA SER A 410 -23.96 51.09 -15.81
C SER A 410 -25.14 50.56 -16.61
N ASN A 411 -25.09 49.27 -17.00
CA ASN A 411 -26.08 48.62 -17.85
C ASN A 411 -26.50 47.26 -17.28
N ALA A 412 -27.71 46.82 -17.63
CA ALA A 412 -28.16 45.46 -17.38
C ALA A 412 -27.36 44.44 -18.19
N GLY A 413 -27.26 43.20 -17.68
CA GLY A 413 -26.56 42.11 -18.35
C GLY A 413 -25.69 41.30 -17.40
N THR A 414 -24.88 40.41 -17.97
CA THR A 414 -23.96 39.55 -17.20
C THR A 414 -22.59 40.20 -17.12
N TRP A 415 -22.09 40.39 -15.90
CA TRP A 415 -20.78 40.96 -15.60
C TRP A 415 -19.92 39.91 -14.92
N THR A 416 -18.67 39.74 -15.36
CA THR A 416 -17.71 38.83 -14.74
C THR A 416 -16.83 39.63 -13.79
N VAL A 417 -16.82 39.23 -12.51
CA VAL A 417 -15.97 39.80 -11.47
C VAL A 417 -14.87 38.82 -11.12
N THR A 418 -13.63 39.28 -11.13
CA THR A 418 -12.45 38.56 -10.70
C THR A 418 -11.78 39.30 -9.55
N ALA A 419 -11.64 38.63 -8.41
CA ALA A 419 -10.87 39.09 -7.27
C ALA A 419 -9.59 38.25 -7.15
N ARG A 420 -8.42 38.90 -7.10
CA ARG A 420 -7.11 38.23 -6.98
C ARG A 420 -6.40 38.70 -5.71
N LEU A 421 -6.35 37.82 -4.72
CA LEU A 421 -5.64 38.01 -3.45
C LEU A 421 -4.18 37.61 -3.64
N SER A 422 -3.26 38.43 -3.14
CA SER A 422 -1.81 38.18 -3.18
C SER A 422 -1.25 38.03 -1.77
N ALA A 423 -0.46 36.99 -1.56
CA ALA A 423 0.35 36.80 -0.37
C ALA A 423 1.70 37.54 -0.49
N PRO A 424 2.33 37.91 0.64
CA PRO A 424 3.66 38.52 0.67
C PRO A 424 4.74 37.73 -0.10
N ASN A 425 4.61 36.40 -0.17
CA ASN A 425 5.53 35.52 -0.90
C ASN A 425 5.21 35.38 -2.40
N GLY A 426 4.28 36.17 -2.93
CA GLY A 426 3.88 36.16 -4.34
C GLY A 426 2.85 35.09 -4.72
N LEU A 427 2.46 34.19 -3.81
CA LEU A 427 1.36 33.26 -4.07
C LEU A 427 0.03 34.01 -4.19
N GLN A 428 -0.85 33.50 -5.04
CA GLN A 428 -2.11 34.19 -5.34
C GLN A 428 -3.31 33.26 -5.37
N ARG A 429 -4.45 33.82 -5.00
CA ARG A 429 -5.76 33.17 -5.11
C ARG A 429 -6.66 34.04 -5.96
N THR A 430 -7.21 33.43 -7.01
CA THR A 430 -8.15 34.09 -7.93
C THR A 430 -9.54 33.51 -7.73
N LEU A 431 -10.52 34.39 -7.57
CA LEU A 431 -11.93 34.06 -7.42
C LEU A 431 -12.69 34.77 -8.54
N THR A 432 -13.49 34.04 -9.31
CA THR A 432 -14.29 34.61 -10.40
C THR A 432 -15.76 34.29 -10.19
N ARG A 433 -16.63 35.28 -10.39
CA ARG A 433 -18.08 35.14 -10.32
C ARG A 433 -18.76 35.95 -11.41
N ASP A 434 -19.73 35.34 -12.07
CA ASP A 434 -20.65 36.05 -12.95
C ASP A 434 -21.83 36.60 -12.14
N ILE A 435 -22.08 37.89 -12.27
CA ILE A 435 -23.18 38.63 -11.65
C ILE A 435 -24.17 38.99 -12.74
N THR A 436 -25.44 38.64 -12.54
CA THR A 436 -26.53 39.07 -13.43
C THR A 436 -27.14 40.36 -12.91
N VAL A 437 -26.89 41.45 -13.62
CA VAL A 437 -27.43 42.79 -13.34
C VAL A 437 -28.76 42.94 -14.06
N GLN A 438 -29.82 43.23 -13.32
CA GLN A 438 -31.14 43.46 -13.87
C GLN A 438 -31.33 44.92 -14.28
N ALA A 439 -32.21 45.16 -15.26
CA ALA A 439 -32.64 46.52 -15.58
C ALA A 439 -33.32 47.18 -14.36
N THR A 440 -33.11 48.49 -14.20
CA THR A 440 -33.84 49.29 -13.22
C THR A 440 -35.34 49.22 -13.51
N GLU A 441 -36.17 49.06 -12.49
CA GLU A 441 -37.62 49.03 -12.69
C GLU A 441 -38.13 50.40 -13.12
N LEU A 442 -39.02 50.38 -14.12
CA LEU A 442 -39.72 51.55 -14.60
C LEU A 442 -41.15 51.51 -14.10
N THR A 443 -41.58 52.61 -13.48
CA THR A 443 -43.01 52.87 -13.26
C THR A 443 -43.42 54.06 -14.11
N LEU A 444 -44.62 53.99 -14.67
CA LEU A 444 -45.22 55.07 -15.44
C LEU A 444 -46.72 55.06 -15.20
N ASN A 445 -47.22 56.17 -14.66
CA ASN A 445 -48.62 56.51 -14.62
C ASN A 445 -48.79 57.87 -15.28
N ALA A 446 -49.61 57.94 -16.32
CA ALA A 446 -49.95 59.18 -16.99
C ALA A 446 -51.46 59.34 -17.06
N SER A 447 -51.94 60.57 -16.97
CA SER A 447 -53.34 60.90 -17.20
C SER A 447 -53.48 62.23 -17.93
N ALA A 448 -54.56 62.34 -18.69
CA ALA A 448 -54.96 63.55 -19.38
C ALA A 448 -56.49 63.66 -19.31
N PRO A 449 -57.06 64.87 -19.28
CA PRO A 449 -58.50 65.05 -19.36
C PRO A 449 -59.04 64.53 -20.70
N ALA A 450 -60.21 63.90 -20.68
CA ALA A 450 -60.84 63.34 -21.87
C ALA A 450 -61.22 64.42 -22.91
N ARG A 451 -61.45 65.66 -22.46
CA ARG A 451 -61.85 66.80 -23.29
C ARG A 451 -61.31 68.11 -22.75
N VAL A 452 -60.81 68.99 -23.63
CA VAL A 452 -60.27 70.31 -23.30
C VAL A 452 -60.78 71.33 -24.32
N GLN A 453 -61.15 72.53 -23.87
CA GLN A 453 -61.62 73.60 -24.74
C GLN A 453 -60.46 74.49 -25.22
N ALA A 454 -60.30 74.69 -26.54
CA ALA A 454 -59.32 75.65 -27.05
C ALA A 454 -59.64 77.08 -26.54
N PRO A 455 -58.63 77.91 -26.23
CA PRO A 455 -57.19 77.75 -26.50
C PRO A 455 -56.38 77.08 -25.37
N LYS A 456 -57.02 76.39 -24.41
CA LYS A 456 -56.29 75.76 -23.30
C LYS A 456 -55.46 74.58 -23.80
N ALA A 457 -54.18 74.55 -23.42
CA ALA A 457 -53.32 73.38 -23.61
C ALA A 457 -53.85 72.18 -22.84
N VAL A 458 -53.57 70.97 -23.31
CA VAL A 458 -53.94 69.72 -22.63
C VAL A 458 -52.97 69.47 -21.48
N PRO A 459 -53.41 69.48 -20.21
CA PRO A 459 -52.56 69.12 -19.09
C PRO A 459 -52.39 67.59 -19.04
N ILE A 460 -51.15 67.13 -19.16
CA ILE A 460 -50.75 65.73 -19.00
C ILE A 460 -50.02 65.61 -17.66
N THR A 461 -50.62 64.90 -16.71
CA THR A 461 -50.01 64.60 -15.42
C THR A 461 -49.24 63.30 -15.54
N VAL A 462 -47.94 63.33 -15.28
CA VAL A 462 -47.08 62.13 -15.36
C VAL A 462 -46.36 61.89 -14.04
N GLN A 463 -46.47 60.67 -13.54
CA GLN A 463 -45.68 60.13 -12.45
C GLN A 463 -44.88 58.95 -12.98
N ALA A 464 -43.56 59.10 -13.04
CA ALA A 464 -42.67 58.05 -13.52
C ALA A 464 -41.43 57.95 -12.62
N THR A 465 -40.93 56.74 -12.43
CA THR A 465 -39.68 56.47 -11.68
C THR A 465 -38.74 55.56 -12.48
N GLY A 466 -37.44 55.67 -12.22
CA GLY A 466 -36.40 54.84 -12.87
C GLY A 466 -36.11 55.17 -14.34
N HIS A 467 -36.70 56.25 -14.87
CA HIS A 467 -36.56 56.69 -16.26
C HIS A 467 -35.38 57.66 -16.43
N GLU A 468 -34.74 57.61 -17.59
CA GLU A 468 -33.75 58.59 -18.04
C GLU A 468 -34.39 59.54 -19.07
N TYR A 469 -35.33 59.04 -19.86
CA TYR A 469 -36.06 59.79 -20.87
C TYR A 469 -37.57 59.63 -20.66
N LEU A 470 -38.29 60.76 -20.67
CA LEU A 470 -39.74 60.81 -20.61
C LEU A 470 -40.25 61.62 -21.79
N THR A 471 -41.14 61.04 -22.58
CA THR A 471 -41.66 61.65 -23.81
C THR A 471 -43.14 61.41 -23.95
N VAL A 472 -43.82 62.27 -24.72
CA VAL A 472 -45.15 62.01 -25.27
C VAL A 472 -45.09 62.12 -26.77
N ASN A 473 -45.61 61.12 -27.45
CA ASN A 473 -45.91 61.18 -28.87
C ASN A 473 -47.42 61.25 -29.04
N TRP A 474 -47.93 62.06 -29.97
CA TRP A 474 -49.35 62.16 -30.24
C TRP A 474 -49.67 61.94 -31.69
N ARG A 475 -50.89 61.44 -31.94
CA ARG A 475 -51.48 61.30 -33.26
C ARG A 475 -52.87 61.91 -33.25
N ASN A 476 -53.12 62.87 -34.14
CA ASN A 476 -54.48 63.33 -34.41
C ASN A 476 -55.22 62.23 -35.19
N THR A 477 -56.29 61.68 -34.63
CA THR A 477 -56.98 60.52 -35.22
C THR A 477 -57.86 60.87 -36.41
N SER A 478 -58.19 62.15 -36.58
CA SER A 478 -58.97 62.63 -37.74
C SER A 478 -58.11 62.99 -38.95
N THR A 479 -56.94 63.58 -38.73
CA THR A 479 -56.05 64.07 -39.81
C THR A 479 -54.83 63.19 -40.04
N GLY A 480 -54.52 62.26 -39.11
CA GLY A 480 -53.35 61.40 -39.16
C GLY A 480 -52.02 62.11 -38.86
N ARG A 481 -52.02 63.39 -38.48
CA ARG A 481 -50.79 64.13 -38.13
C ARG A 481 -50.18 63.63 -36.83
N TYR A 482 -48.85 63.58 -36.78
CA TYR A 482 -48.07 63.17 -35.61
C TYR A 482 -47.25 64.33 -35.05
N GLY A 483 -46.92 64.25 -33.77
CA GLY A 483 -45.92 65.10 -33.12
C GLY A 483 -45.40 64.44 -31.86
N GLY A 484 -44.38 65.03 -31.24
CA GLY A 484 -43.80 64.54 -30.01
C GLY A 484 -43.14 65.65 -29.20
N GLN A 485 -43.07 65.46 -27.88
CA GLN A 485 -42.45 66.40 -26.96
C GLN A 485 -41.81 65.65 -25.79
N ALA A 486 -40.68 66.14 -25.29
CA ALA A 486 -40.14 65.70 -24.02
C ALA A 486 -41.03 66.15 -22.87
N LEU A 487 -41.14 65.32 -21.84
CA LEU A 487 -41.91 65.60 -20.63
C LEU A 487 -41.01 65.61 -19.40
N THR A 488 -41.50 66.22 -18.33
CA THR A 488 -40.97 66.02 -16.97
C THR A 488 -42.01 65.32 -16.10
N THR A 489 -41.61 64.80 -14.94
CA THR A 489 -42.58 64.38 -13.93
C THR A 489 -43.38 65.58 -13.42
N GLY A 490 -44.65 65.38 -13.10
CA GLY A 490 -45.61 66.45 -12.80
C GLY A 490 -46.52 66.79 -13.98
N THR A 491 -47.10 67.98 -13.96
CA THR A 491 -48.05 68.43 -14.98
C THR A 491 -47.33 69.12 -16.14
N ASN A 492 -47.54 68.62 -17.36
CA ASN A 492 -47.00 69.18 -18.58
C ASN A 492 -48.16 69.70 -19.45
N ASN A 493 -48.02 70.89 -20.02
CA ASN A 493 -49.07 71.48 -20.86
C ASN A 493 -48.73 71.29 -22.33
N LEU A 494 -49.52 70.45 -23.02
CA LEU A 494 -49.33 70.13 -24.43
C LEU A 494 -50.28 70.96 -25.30
N ALA A 495 -49.73 71.86 -26.12
CA ALA A 495 -50.51 72.69 -27.02
C ALA A 495 -50.89 71.88 -28.29
N LEU A 496 -52.17 71.55 -28.42
CA LEU A 496 -52.71 70.82 -29.57
C LEU A 496 -53.82 71.63 -30.26
N PRO A 497 -53.86 71.69 -31.60
CA PRO A 497 -55.01 72.22 -32.34
C PRO A 497 -56.30 71.45 -32.03
N ALA A 498 -57.46 72.03 -32.35
CA ALA A 498 -58.74 71.34 -32.20
C ALA A 498 -58.77 70.00 -32.96
N GLY A 499 -59.28 68.96 -32.31
CA GLY A 499 -59.38 67.62 -32.85
C GLY A 499 -59.20 66.50 -31.82
N PRO A 500 -59.48 65.25 -32.20
CA PRO A 500 -59.24 64.07 -31.37
C PRO A 500 -57.79 63.59 -31.47
N TYR A 501 -57.20 63.19 -30.35
CA TYR A 501 -55.81 62.71 -30.25
C TYR A 501 -55.69 61.42 -29.44
N THR A 502 -54.81 60.55 -29.91
CA THR A 502 -54.20 59.48 -29.10
C THR A 502 -52.82 59.96 -28.65
N LEU A 503 -52.53 59.87 -27.37
CA LEU A 503 -51.25 60.23 -26.76
C LEU A 503 -50.57 58.96 -26.26
N THR A 504 -49.32 58.73 -26.63
CA THR A 504 -48.48 57.66 -26.09
C THR A 504 -47.41 58.31 -25.24
N VAL A 505 -47.55 58.21 -23.92
CA VAL A 505 -46.55 58.66 -22.98
C VAL A 505 -45.57 57.51 -22.76
N THR A 506 -44.28 57.77 -22.94
CA THR A 506 -43.21 56.77 -22.85
C THR A 506 -42.20 57.19 -21.79
N ALA A 507 -41.98 56.31 -20.82
CA ALA A 507 -40.85 56.37 -19.90
C ALA A 507 -39.83 55.32 -20.32
N SER A 508 -38.59 55.72 -20.49
CA SER A 508 -37.52 54.82 -20.91
C SER A 508 -36.21 55.11 -20.20
N ASN A 509 -35.38 54.08 -20.11
CA ASN A 509 -33.98 54.14 -19.80
C ASN A 509 -33.22 53.31 -20.86
N PRO A 510 -31.87 53.32 -20.88
CA PRO A 510 -31.11 52.56 -21.88
C PRO A 510 -31.37 51.05 -21.88
N ASP A 511 -31.89 50.49 -20.78
CA ASP A 511 -32.14 49.06 -20.62
C ASP A 511 -33.57 48.63 -20.98
N ARG A 512 -34.56 49.55 -20.90
CA ARG A 512 -36.00 49.24 -21.05
C ARG A 512 -36.85 50.48 -21.34
N SER A 513 -38.01 50.28 -21.97
CA SER A 513 -39.09 51.27 -22.06
C SER A 513 -40.42 50.74 -21.53
N THR A 514 -41.31 51.65 -21.13
CA THR A 514 -42.71 51.39 -20.80
C THR A 514 -43.59 52.55 -21.24
N ASP A 515 -44.77 52.23 -21.76
CA ASP A 515 -45.68 53.21 -22.37
C ASP A 515 -47.07 53.20 -21.71
N THR A 516 -47.76 54.32 -21.75
CA THR A 516 -49.17 54.48 -21.39
C THR A 516 -49.89 55.23 -22.50
N GLU A 517 -50.94 54.63 -23.05
CA GLU A 517 -51.80 55.29 -24.04
C GLU A 517 -52.96 56.03 -23.38
N LEU A 518 -53.22 57.24 -23.84
CA LEU A 518 -54.30 58.12 -23.40
C LEU A 518 -55.05 58.65 -24.62
N THR A 519 -56.27 59.11 -24.41
CA THR A 519 -57.08 59.77 -25.45
C THR A 519 -57.63 61.08 -24.93
N THR A 520 -57.60 62.12 -25.76
CA THR A 520 -58.17 63.43 -25.45
C THR A 520 -58.78 64.06 -26.69
N THR A 521 -59.76 64.94 -26.51
CA THR A 521 -60.35 65.75 -27.58
C THR A 521 -60.18 67.22 -27.25
N VAL A 522 -59.58 67.98 -28.16
CA VAL A 522 -59.52 69.45 -28.05
C VAL A 522 -60.66 70.04 -28.85
N ASP A 523 -61.60 70.68 -28.18
CA ASP A 523 -62.76 71.31 -28.82
C ASP A 523 -62.41 72.68 -29.40
N PRO A 524 -62.98 73.04 -30.56
CA PRO A 524 -62.78 74.37 -31.16
C PRO A 524 -63.35 75.44 -30.24
N ALA A 525 -62.67 76.59 -30.14
CA ALA A 525 -63.08 77.71 -29.28
C ALA A 525 -64.56 78.08 -29.50
N PRO A 526 -65.31 78.47 -28.44
CA PRO A 526 -66.71 78.85 -28.61
C PRO A 526 -66.76 80.07 -29.54
N THR A 527 -67.45 79.96 -30.66
CA THR A 527 -67.73 81.12 -31.52
C THR A 527 -68.78 81.98 -30.82
N THR A 528 -68.47 83.24 -30.51
CA THR A 528 -69.46 84.20 -30.00
C THR A 528 -70.59 84.37 -31.02
N PRO A 529 -71.87 84.18 -30.64
CA PRO A 529 -72.98 84.49 -31.53
C PRO A 529 -73.07 86.00 -31.73
N SER A 530 -72.95 86.46 -32.97
CA SER A 530 -73.34 87.81 -33.37
C SER A 530 -74.87 87.94 -33.26
N SER A 531 -75.31 88.98 -32.55
CA SER A 531 -76.71 89.41 -32.37
C SER A 531 -77.46 89.55 -33.71
N PRO A 532 -78.73 89.11 -33.78
CA PRO A 532 -79.71 89.86 -34.55
C PRO A 532 -81.08 90.03 -33.83
N THR A 533 -81.68 91.16 -34.14
CA THR A 533 -83.02 91.67 -33.81
C THR A 533 -84.16 90.70 -34.17
N ALA A 534 -85.18 90.62 -33.31
CA ALA A 534 -86.47 89.95 -33.55
C ALA A 534 -87.45 90.86 -34.37
N PRO A 535 -88.69 90.46 -34.75
CA PRO A 535 -89.38 89.17 -34.57
C PRO A 535 -90.17 88.66 -35.82
N SER A 536 -90.59 87.39 -35.79
CA SER A 536 -92.01 86.94 -35.95
C SER A 536 -92.14 85.41 -36.07
N THR A 537 -92.88 84.82 -35.13
CA THR A 537 -93.53 83.49 -35.15
C THR A 537 -94.79 83.53 -36.04
N PRO A 538 -95.46 82.42 -36.46
CA PRO A 538 -95.68 81.13 -35.77
C PRO A 538 -95.48 79.90 -36.73
N ALA A 539 -95.70 78.61 -36.45
CA ALA A 539 -96.47 77.87 -35.44
C ALA A 539 -95.92 76.41 -35.34
N ALA A 540 -96.38 75.71 -34.32
CA ALA A 540 -95.96 74.40 -33.80
C ALA A 540 -96.17 73.17 -34.71
N THR A 541 -95.35 72.12 -34.52
CA THR A 541 -95.80 70.77 -34.07
C THR A 541 -94.61 69.89 -33.64
N ALA A 542 -94.79 69.09 -32.58
CA ALA A 542 -93.88 68.05 -32.10
C ALA A 542 -94.39 66.64 -32.52
N PRO A 543 -93.80 65.53 -32.03
CA PRO A 543 -92.58 64.88 -32.46
C PRO A 543 -92.87 63.52 -33.15
N THR A 544 -91.89 62.92 -33.85
CA THR A 544 -92.03 61.54 -34.36
C THR A 544 -90.83 60.69 -33.94
N VAL A 545 -91.14 59.65 -33.16
CA VAL A 545 -90.26 58.52 -32.83
C VAL A 545 -90.67 57.35 -33.73
N THR A 546 -89.73 56.74 -34.45
CA THR A 546 -89.72 55.28 -34.69
C THR A 546 -88.33 54.79 -35.20
N PRO A 547 -87.84 53.63 -34.74
CA PRO A 547 -86.58 52.96 -35.16
C PRO A 547 -86.90 51.93 -36.28
N PRO A 548 -86.15 50.84 -36.58
CA PRO A 548 -84.77 50.39 -36.26
C PRO A 548 -83.99 49.91 -37.53
N THR A 549 -82.67 49.71 -37.45
CA THR A 549 -81.83 48.75 -38.26
C THR A 549 -80.36 49.13 -38.08
N THR A 550 -79.34 48.29 -37.92
CA THR A 550 -79.14 46.84 -38.06
C THR A 550 -77.83 46.51 -37.34
N LEU A 551 -77.82 45.50 -36.47
CA LEU A 551 -76.59 44.95 -35.92
C LEU A 551 -75.91 44.12 -37.03
N GLY A 552 -74.84 44.65 -37.62
CA GLY A 552 -73.98 43.89 -38.52
C GLY A 552 -73.12 42.91 -37.73
N THR A 553 -73.46 41.63 -37.81
CA THR A 553 -72.63 40.49 -37.40
C THR A 553 -71.39 40.41 -38.28
N LEU A 554 -70.20 40.56 -37.68
CA LEU A 554 -68.93 40.15 -38.30
C LEU A 554 -68.75 38.63 -38.11
N PRO A 555 -68.29 37.89 -39.15
CA PRO A 555 -68.14 36.44 -39.05
C PRO A 555 -66.95 36.11 -38.13
N ALA A 556 -67.16 35.21 -37.17
CA ALA A 556 -66.07 34.63 -36.40
C ALA A 556 -65.23 33.73 -37.32
N THR A 557 -64.12 34.24 -37.85
CA THR A 557 -63.11 33.40 -38.52
C THR A 557 -62.49 32.44 -37.50
N ARG A 558 -62.85 31.15 -37.58
CA ARG A 558 -62.15 30.08 -36.85
C ARG A 558 -60.73 29.93 -37.42
N GLN A 559 -59.72 30.42 -36.70
CA GLN A 559 -58.33 30.15 -37.02
C GLN A 559 -57.90 28.78 -36.46
N THR A 560 -57.39 27.89 -37.31
CA THR A 560 -56.80 26.62 -36.89
C THR A 560 -55.31 26.82 -36.59
N VAL A 561 -54.93 26.79 -35.32
CA VAL A 561 -53.53 26.95 -34.90
C VAL A 561 -52.84 25.57 -34.89
N ARG A 562 -51.76 25.41 -35.67
CA ARG A 562 -50.94 24.18 -35.64
C ARG A 562 -49.89 24.27 -34.54
N LEU A 563 -49.91 23.28 -33.64
CA LEU A 563 -48.93 23.09 -32.56
C LEU A 563 -47.87 22.07 -32.98
N ARG A 564 -46.58 22.39 -32.80
CA ARG A 564 -45.45 21.50 -33.11
C ARG A 564 -44.56 21.34 -31.88
N LEU A 565 -44.34 20.09 -31.46
CA LEU A 565 -43.45 19.75 -30.34
C LEU A 565 -42.06 19.41 -30.89
N ARG A 566 -41.03 20.11 -30.41
CA ARG A 566 -39.61 19.84 -30.71
C ARG A 566 -38.91 19.32 -29.47
N THR A 567 -38.02 18.35 -29.64
CA THR A 567 -37.28 17.71 -28.54
C THR A 567 -35.77 17.80 -28.75
N ALA A 568 -35.05 18.08 -27.66
CA ALA A 568 -33.59 18.10 -27.65
C ALA A 568 -33.07 17.42 -26.38
N THR A 569 -32.19 16.43 -26.52
CA THR A 569 -31.70 15.61 -25.39
C THR A 569 -30.19 15.76 -25.25
N ARG A 570 -29.72 16.03 -24.02
CA ARG A 570 -28.30 16.11 -23.68
C ARG A 570 -27.98 15.22 -22.48
N THR A 571 -26.85 14.53 -22.53
CA THR A 571 -26.35 13.70 -21.42
C THR A 571 -25.38 14.52 -20.57
N THR A 572 -25.53 14.51 -19.25
CA THR A 572 -24.64 15.20 -18.31
C THR A 572 -23.41 14.36 -17.99
N SER A 573 -22.37 14.99 -17.44
CA SER A 573 -21.13 14.32 -17.01
C SER A 573 -21.36 13.20 -15.98
N THR A 574 -22.48 13.25 -15.25
CA THR A 574 -22.93 12.24 -14.28
C THR A 574 -23.72 11.08 -14.90
N GLY A 575 -23.89 11.04 -16.23
CA GLY A 575 -24.64 9.99 -16.93
C GLY A 575 -26.16 10.18 -16.93
N ALA A 576 -26.69 11.27 -16.35
CA ALA A 576 -28.11 11.60 -16.41
C ALA A 576 -28.47 12.18 -17.79
N ARG A 577 -29.66 11.85 -18.32
CA ARG A 577 -30.16 12.44 -19.57
C ARG A 577 -31.17 13.54 -19.27
N ARG A 578 -30.89 14.73 -19.77
CA ARG A 578 -31.77 15.89 -19.72
C ARG A 578 -32.42 16.07 -21.10
N THR A 579 -33.74 15.95 -21.15
CA THR A 579 -34.52 16.15 -22.38
C THR A 579 -35.36 17.40 -22.24
N THR A 580 -35.19 18.33 -23.17
CA THR A 580 -35.93 19.58 -23.25
C THR A 580 -36.95 19.50 -24.38
N PHE A 581 -38.19 19.80 -24.05
CA PHE A 581 -39.32 19.87 -24.95
C PHE A 581 -39.67 21.34 -25.17
N THR A 582 -39.81 21.74 -26.43
CA THR A 582 -40.23 23.09 -26.82
C THR A 582 -41.48 22.99 -27.66
N LEU A 583 -42.57 23.61 -27.21
CA LEU A 583 -43.79 23.70 -27.99
C LEU A 583 -43.75 24.99 -28.81
N THR A 584 -43.96 24.87 -30.12
CA THR A 584 -43.96 26.00 -31.06
C THR A 584 -45.31 26.07 -31.76
N THR A 585 -45.81 27.29 -31.97
CA THR A 585 -47.07 27.52 -32.70
C THR A 585 -46.79 28.33 -33.97
N SER A 586 -47.71 28.27 -34.92
CA SER A 586 -47.65 29.07 -36.16
C SER A 586 -47.93 30.56 -35.95
N THR A 587 -48.45 30.95 -34.78
CA THR A 587 -48.85 32.32 -34.41
C THR A 587 -48.42 32.64 -32.96
N PRO A 588 -47.24 33.27 -32.75
CA PRO A 588 -46.62 33.42 -31.42
C PRO A 588 -47.37 34.33 -30.44
N SER A 589 -48.19 35.26 -30.93
CA SER A 589 -48.96 36.20 -30.11
C SER A 589 -50.08 35.54 -29.30
N LEU A 590 -50.59 34.39 -29.74
CA LEU A 590 -51.69 33.66 -29.09
C LEU A 590 -51.22 32.70 -27.97
N LEU A 591 -49.91 32.47 -27.84
CA LEU A 591 -49.32 31.58 -26.83
C LEU A 591 -49.45 32.11 -25.39
N ARG A 592 -49.69 33.42 -25.23
CA ARG A 592 -49.86 34.06 -23.91
C ARG A 592 -51.17 33.67 -23.21
N SER A 593 -52.12 33.10 -23.95
CA SER A 593 -53.49 32.83 -23.49
C SER A 593 -53.78 31.37 -23.13
N TYR A 594 -52.76 30.50 -23.17
CA TYR A 594 -52.91 29.07 -22.92
C TYR A 594 -52.08 28.62 -21.72
N VAL A 595 -52.71 27.85 -20.82
CA VAL A 595 -52.05 27.25 -19.67
C VAL A 595 -51.65 25.83 -20.04
N MET A 596 -50.37 25.48 -19.83
CA MET A 596 -49.87 24.12 -20.00
C MET A 596 -49.87 23.40 -18.65
N ASP A 597 -50.56 22.26 -18.61
CA ASP A 597 -50.58 21.37 -17.45
C ASP A 597 -50.07 19.97 -17.85
N SER A 598 -49.24 19.37 -16.99
CA SER A 598 -48.68 18.03 -17.19
C SER A 598 -49.54 17.00 -16.44
N GLY A 599 -50.65 16.60 -17.06
CA GLY A 599 -51.55 15.59 -16.51
C GLY A 599 -51.26 14.19 -17.05
N CYS A 600 -50.44 13.43 -16.32
CA CYS A 600 -50.52 11.99 -16.01
C CYS A 600 -49.14 11.55 -15.46
N ASP A 601 -49.16 11.19 -14.18
CA ASP A 601 -48.08 10.72 -13.31
C ASP A 601 -47.06 11.73 -12.74
N THR A 602 -46.81 11.52 -11.45
CA THR A 602 -46.39 12.52 -10.45
C THR A 602 -45.01 13.15 -10.67
N LYS A 603 -45.00 14.47 -10.92
CA LYS A 603 -44.10 15.48 -10.32
C LYS A 603 -44.51 16.86 -10.87
N GLN A 604 -45.08 17.69 -9.99
CA GLN A 604 -45.52 19.04 -10.33
C GLN A 604 -44.35 19.91 -10.84
N PRO A 605 -44.50 20.58 -12.00
CA PRO A 605 -43.59 21.66 -12.37
C PRO A 605 -44.20 23.04 -12.07
N ARG A 606 -43.33 23.96 -11.64
CA ARG A 606 -43.65 25.38 -11.44
C ARG A 606 -44.12 26.03 -12.75
N ILE A 607 -45.17 26.84 -12.64
CA ILE A 607 -45.72 27.72 -13.68
C ILE A 607 -44.59 28.60 -14.22
N SER A 608 -44.23 28.43 -15.49
CA SER A 608 -43.20 29.23 -16.16
C SER A 608 -43.78 29.93 -17.39
N ARG A 609 -43.49 31.23 -17.53
CA ARG A 609 -43.90 32.11 -18.65
C ARG A 609 -43.17 31.80 -19.97
N ARG A 610 -42.50 30.65 -20.11
CA ARG A 610 -41.75 30.24 -21.34
C ARG A 610 -42.23 28.85 -21.82
N PRO A 611 -42.43 28.62 -23.14
CA PRO A 611 -43.00 27.39 -23.69
C PRO A 611 -41.97 26.24 -23.79
N THR A 612 -41.10 26.13 -22.78
CA THR A 612 -40.00 25.17 -22.76
C THR A 612 -40.02 24.45 -21.42
N PHE A 613 -40.09 23.12 -21.48
CA PHE A 613 -40.09 22.27 -20.30
C PHE A 613 -38.93 21.27 -20.37
N THR A 614 -38.28 21.01 -19.24
CA THR A 614 -37.09 20.16 -19.20
C THR A 614 -37.24 19.07 -18.16
N ILE A 615 -37.08 17.82 -18.59
CA ILE A 615 -37.10 16.65 -17.72
C ILE A 615 -35.69 16.10 -17.61
N THR A 616 -35.21 15.89 -16.39
CA THR A 616 -33.92 15.23 -16.13
C THR A 616 -34.19 13.84 -15.56
N ARG A 617 -33.64 12.81 -16.20
CA ARG A 617 -33.83 11.40 -15.81
C ARG A 617 -32.49 10.74 -15.52
N THR A 618 -32.46 10.00 -14.42
CA THR A 618 -31.33 9.17 -14.01
C THR A 618 -31.46 7.74 -14.58
N PRO A 619 -30.34 7.02 -14.77
CA PRO A 619 -30.37 5.62 -15.23
C PRO A 619 -31.22 4.72 -14.32
N GLY A 620 -32.02 3.82 -14.89
CA GLY A 620 -32.91 2.90 -14.15
C GLY A 620 -34.39 3.31 -14.12
N GLN A 621 -34.75 4.52 -14.57
CA GLN A 621 -36.15 4.94 -14.57
C GLN A 621 -36.97 4.33 -15.73
N PRO A 622 -38.24 3.89 -15.49
CA PRO A 622 -39.11 3.25 -16.49
C PRO A 622 -39.53 4.19 -17.63
N ARG A 623 -40.21 3.68 -18.68
CA ARG A 623 -40.77 4.54 -19.75
C ARG A 623 -41.67 5.61 -19.13
N THR A 624 -41.57 6.85 -19.62
CA THR A 624 -42.34 7.98 -19.07
C THR A 624 -43.07 8.67 -20.22
N THR A 625 -44.40 8.72 -20.15
CA THR A 625 -45.24 9.47 -21.10
C THR A 625 -45.59 10.82 -20.49
N VAL A 626 -45.40 11.89 -21.27
CA VAL A 626 -45.68 13.25 -20.86
C VAL A 626 -46.79 13.79 -21.76
N CYS A 627 -47.88 14.23 -21.14
CA CYS A 627 -49.00 14.85 -21.82
C CYS A 627 -48.91 16.36 -21.67
N PHE A 628 -49.14 17.08 -22.76
CA PHE A 628 -49.27 18.53 -22.78
C PHE A 628 -50.70 18.87 -23.16
N THR A 629 -51.47 19.42 -22.23
CA THR A 629 -52.82 19.91 -22.54
C THR A 629 -52.79 21.43 -22.59
N ALA A 630 -53.12 22.00 -23.74
CA ALA A 630 -53.30 23.44 -23.89
C ALA A 630 -54.76 23.78 -23.58
N ARG A 631 -55.00 24.47 -22.46
CA ARG A 631 -56.33 24.98 -22.09
C ARG A 631 -56.42 26.47 -22.40
N PRO A 632 -57.43 26.93 -23.16
CA PRO A 632 -57.62 28.35 -23.41
C PRO A 632 -58.08 29.07 -22.13
N GLN A 633 -57.64 30.31 -21.94
CA GLN A 633 -58.07 31.15 -20.81
C GLN A 633 -59.57 31.50 -20.84
N ASN A 634 -60.22 31.46 -22.01
CA ASN A 634 -61.67 31.64 -22.13
C ASN A 634 -62.30 30.43 -22.88
N PRO A 635 -62.99 29.51 -22.18
CA PRO A 635 -63.51 28.27 -22.77
C PRO A 635 -64.76 28.46 -23.65
N ALA A 636 -65.39 29.64 -23.65
CA ALA A 636 -66.57 29.92 -24.47
C ALA A 636 -66.24 30.11 -25.97
N THR A 637 -64.98 30.37 -26.32
CA THR A 637 -64.56 30.75 -27.69
C THR A 637 -63.47 29.86 -28.28
N HIS A 638 -62.89 28.93 -27.50
CA HIS A 638 -61.77 28.07 -27.93
C HIS A 638 -61.84 26.66 -27.31
N THR A 639 -61.37 25.64 -28.05
CA THR A 639 -61.37 24.23 -27.60
C THR A 639 -60.00 23.78 -27.11
N ALA A 640 -59.94 23.10 -25.96
CA ALA A 640 -58.68 22.56 -25.43
C ALA A 640 -58.15 21.40 -26.30
N THR A 641 -56.82 21.30 -26.44
CA THR A 641 -56.16 20.25 -27.24
C THR A 641 -55.02 19.62 -26.44
N THR A 642 -54.91 18.28 -26.46
CA THR A 642 -53.87 17.52 -25.77
C THR A 642 -52.92 16.83 -26.75
N VAL A 643 -51.62 16.99 -26.54
CA VAL A 643 -50.54 16.33 -27.30
C VAL A 643 -49.73 15.45 -26.36
N ARG A 644 -49.45 14.19 -26.74
CA ARG A 644 -48.70 13.23 -25.91
C ARG A 644 -47.33 12.93 -26.50
N ALA A 645 -46.31 12.83 -25.65
CA ALA A 645 -44.96 12.43 -26.03
C ALA A 645 -44.40 11.39 -25.05
N THR A 646 -43.96 10.24 -25.56
CA THR A 646 -43.43 9.13 -24.74
C THR A 646 -41.92 9.04 -24.86
N LEU A 647 -41.24 9.05 -23.71
CA LEU A 647 -39.80 8.82 -23.61
C LEU A 647 -39.49 7.35 -23.33
N PRO A 648 -38.53 6.74 -24.06
CA PRO A 648 -38.12 5.36 -23.83
C PRO A 648 -37.46 5.17 -22.44
N ALA A 649 -37.37 3.93 -21.97
CA ALA A 649 -36.73 3.60 -20.69
C ALA A 649 -35.21 3.78 -20.77
N LEU A 650 -34.61 4.30 -19.70
CA LEU A 650 -33.17 4.50 -19.59
C LEU A 650 -32.54 3.29 -18.88
N ARG A 651 -32.01 2.32 -19.64
CA ARG A 651 -31.31 1.16 -19.08
C ARG A 651 -29.99 1.60 -18.43
N ALA A 652 -29.74 1.13 -17.21
CA ALA A 652 -28.43 1.25 -16.59
C ALA A 652 -27.42 0.45 -17.42
N ARG A 653 -26.38 1.11 -17.94
CA ARG A 653 -25.24 0.38 -18.52
C ARG A 653 -24.42 -0.16 -17.35
N ALA A 654 -24.41 -1.47 -17.16
CA ALA A 654 -23.39 -2.12 -16.36
C ALA A 654 -22.04 -1.84 -17.05
N ARG A 655 -21.12 -1.18 -16.35
CA ARG A 655 -19.73 -1.08 -16.79
C ARG A 655 -19.12 -2.47 -16.66
N ARG A 656 -18.73 -3.07 -17.79
CA ARG A 656 -17.66 -4.08 -17.83
C ARG A 656 -16.33 -3.34 -17.92
#